data_AF-A0AAD9I3F8-F1
#
_entry.id   AF-A0AAD9I3F8-F1
#
_cell.length_a   1.000
_cell.length_b   1.000
_cell.length_c   1.000
_cell.angle_alpha   90.00
_cell.angle_beta   90.00
_cell.angle_gamma   90.00
#
_symmetry.space_group_name_H-M   'P 1'
#
loop_
_entity.id
_entity.type
_entity.pdbx_description
1 polymer ?
#
loop_
_entity_poly.entity_id
_entity_poly.type
_entity_poly.pdbx_seq_one_letter_code
_entity_poly.pdbx_strand_id
1 'polypeptide(L)'
;MDPHRDNNPRGTSRGGAPVRTPQPTSRANPIGRPPPQVPRRSSSSERARKARRREAAQYLNLRRQRNDWAAEYRAGRGSTWDAEARRPIWRPAPVPLRQGPWPGLQPGGAAAAARTVHVGPLAVPVPAGGGLGPPRTREEARRAARRVAKRLATVRPGPGGPRFRQILGWGGVGVVCVFDGWVDEQGTPQKVVVKANMRTKSSLPDYEKDLRPEIKMQKNFAGASHVVQLYDFPAADQQTARQTQGRTDMVELDRMMMLEHCPRGQLWNLVRNANGGANPGKPKFLWEAAHIPNRVLWSLFRCLLKMVVAMALPPKDQNYHQPGTVVDEKYADHVSDTIPKTPAQMATGSAAKPNSGVRRMFVNFDMDPTNILIKGFDEDPDASGDPKTRHHLTPVIKMSDFGFTYDMDDRMSVPDAELTDPWVVRRLGKPTTAKPEQFTSEWEHITHWPDQALHSVAGQYDYRSNLYSVGQVMWNLITGCIFPDPAVPYPIAGDNGDGDGDGDGDGDGSVRYSWGGYLLQNEARFSHVDTALRGAVATCMMDMPRHRGELRALEAQIDRGIGQVPQDAAHWVADEAAAGGGAWRWIAGVDDDAAIRAWSEAMFGGPGVEESPFSDRALDEWLTHGGDLWGAAGMLRD
;
A
#
# COMPACT_ATOMS: atom_id res chain seq x y z
N MET A 1 60.49 -18.50 7.78
CA MET A 1 61.52 -19.26 8.50
C MET A 1 60.91 -20.59 8.88
N ASP A 2 61.35 -21.62 8.17
CA ASP A 2 61.05 -23.07 8.28
C ASP A 2 61.66 -23.67 9.58
N PRO A 3 61.61 -24.99 9.93
CA PRO A 3 60.97 -26.15 9.24
C PRO A 3 60.38 -27.27 10.16
N HIS A 4 59.69 -28.26 9.55
CA HIS A 4 59.86 -29.72 9.78
C HIS A 4 59.00 -30.51 8.74
N ARG A 5 59.58 -30.98 7.62
CA ARG A 5 60.01 -32.37 7.28
C ARG A 5 58.93 -33.47 7.48
N ASP A 6 58.33 -34.01 6.42
CA ASP A 6 58.78 -35.07 5.47
C ASP A 6 58.48 -36.52 5.93
N ASN A 7 57.62 -37.23 5.20
CA ASN A 7 57.96 -38.53 4.56
C ASN A 7 56.83 -39.10 3.67
N ASN A 8 57.18 -39.34 2.41
CA ASN A 8 56.50 -40.13 1.38
C ASN A 8 56.84 -41.63 1.59
N PRO A 9 56.14 -42.66 1.02
CA PRO A 9 56.30 -42.97 -0.41
C PRO A 9 55.12 -43.68 -1.14
N ARG A 10 54.97 -43.33 -2.43
CA ARG A 10 54.85 -44.18 -3.66
C ARG A 10 53.78 -45.30 -3.78
N GLY A 11 53.10 -45.24 -4.94
CA GLY A 11 52.74 -46.38 -5.80
C GLY A 11 51.30 -46.89 -5.62
N THR A 12 50.44 -47.01 -6.62
CA THR A 12 50.64 -47.75 -7.87
C THR A 12 49.52 -47.48 -8.88
N SER A 13 49.90 -47.53 -10.15
CA SER A 13 49.06 -47.61 -11.34
C SER A 13 48.33 -48.95 -11.48
N ARG A 14 47.09 -48.93 -12.00
CA ARG A 14 46.36 -49.95 -12.82
C ARG A 14 44.86 -49.68 -12.65
N GLY A 15 43.97 -49.77 -13.62
CA GLY A 15 44.03 -50.21 -15.02
C GLY A 15 42.61 -50.03 -15.58
N GLY A 16 42.51 -49.74 -16.88
CA GLY A 16 41.23 -49.56 -17.57
C GLY A 16 40.40 -50.84 -17.62
N ALA A 17 39.08 -50.68 -17.46
CA ALA A 17 38.10 -51.73 -17.72
C ALA A 17 37.37 -51.42 -19.04
N PRO A 18 37.24 -52.40 -19.96
CA PRO A 18 36.62 -52.17 -21.26
C PRO A 18 35.09 -52.23 -21.19
N VAL A 19 34.47 -51.32 -21.94
CA VAL A 19 33.04 -51.28 -22.25
C VAL A 19 32.67 -52.54 -23.05
N ARG A 20 31.79 -53.39 -22.49
CA ARG A 20 31.16 -54.51 -23.18
C ARG A 20 29.86 -54.07 -23.85
N THR A 21 29.86 -54.05 -25.17
CA THR A 21 28.65 -54.08 -26.01
C THR A 21 27.93 -55.43 -25.89
N PRO A 22 26.59 -55.48 -25.77
CA PRO A 22 25.84 -56.73 -25.82
C PRO A 22 25.59 -57.18 -27.26
N GLN A 23 25.91 -58.44 -27.56
CA GLN A 23 25.51 -59.13 -28.78
C GLN A 23 24.04 -59.58 -28.74
N PRO A 24 23.36 -59.68 -29.89
CA PRO A 24 21.99 -60.17 -29.98
C PRO A 24 21.96 -61.70 -30.06
N THR A 25 21.37 -62.36 -29.06
CA THR A 25 21.05 -63.79 -29.16
C THR A 25 19.64 -63.96 -29.70
N SER A 26 19.54 -64.39 -30.95
CA SER A 26 18.33 -64.97 -31.54
C SER A 26 18.00 -66.29 -30.82
N ARG A 27 16.84 -66.35 -30.16
CA ARG A 27 16.25 -67.61 -29.69
C ARG A 27 14.85 -67.77 -30.25
N ALA A 28 14.63 -68.94 -30.84
CA ALA A 28 13.42 -69.40 -31.47
C ALA A 28 12.22 -69.40 -30.52
N ASN A 29 11.05 -69.06 -31.08
CA ASN A 29 9.73 -69.17 -30.46
C ASN A 29 9.39 -70.64 -30.15
N PRO A 30 9.09 -71.00 -28.89
CA PRO A 30 8.24 -72.13 -28.61
C PRO A 30 6.78 -71.68 -28.58
N ILE A 31 5.99 -72.45 -29.31
CA ILE A 31 4.54 -72.42 -29.43
C ILE A 31 3.86 -72.44 -28.04
N GLY A 32 2.90 -71.54 -27.85
CA GLY A 32 1.67 -71.78 -27.10
C GLY A 32 1.77 -72.03 -25.58
N ARG A 33 1.91 -70.95 -24.80
CA ARG A 33 1.24 -70.87 -23.50
C ARG A 33 0.29 -69.68 -23.51
N PRO A 34 -1.01 -69.85 -23.16
CA PRO A 34 -1.90 -68.71 -23.00
C PRO A 34 -1.28 -67.77 -21.96
N PRO A 35 -1.35 -66.44 -22.17
CA PRO A 35 -0.81 -65.48 -21.22
C PRO A 35 -1.37 -65.79 -19.84
N PRO A 36 -0.55 -65.76 -18.77
CA PRO A 36 -1.06 -65.95 -17.41
C PRO A 36 -2.22 -64.99 -17.24
N GLN A 37 -3.40 -65.54 -16.93
CA GLN A 37 -4.60 -64.73 -16.69
C GLN A 37 -4.23 -63.76 -15.59
N VAL A 38 -4.02 -62.49 -15.97
CA VAL A 38 -3.73 -61.41 -15.03
C VAL A 38 -4.86 -61.47 -14.01
N PRO A 39 -4.56 -61.71 -12.71
CA PRO A 39 -5.59 -61.88 -11.71
C PRO A 39 -6.55 -60.69 -11.84
N ARG A 40 -7.82 -60.97 -12.12
CA ARG A 40 -8.87 -59.95 -12.21
C ARG A 40 -8.73 -59.09 -10.98
N ARG A 41 -8.29 -57.83 -11.17
CA ARG A 41 -8.11 -56.86 -10.08
C ARG A 41 -9.37 -56.92 -9.25
N SER A 42 -9.23 -57.26 -7.97
CA SER A 42 -10.37 -57.40 -7.08
C SER A 42 -11.19 -56.12 -7.14
N SER A 43 -12.52 -56.25 -7.16
CA SER A 43 -13.46 -55.13 -7.15
C SER A 43 -13.21 -54.16 -5.98
N SER A 44 -12.54 -54.62 -4.92
CA SER A 44 -12.06 -53.80 -3.80
C SER A 44 -10.96 -52.80 -4.19
N SER A 45 -9.99 -53.18 -5.02
CA SER A 45 -8.90 -52.30 -5.46
C SER A 45 -9.41 -51.17 -6.36
N GLU A 46 -10.40 -51.44 -7.20
CA GLU A 46 -11.00 -50.45 -8.10
C GLU A 46 -11.93 -49.48 -7.34
N ARG A 47 -12.70 -49.98 -6.37
CA ARG A 47 -13.47 -49.14 -5.45
C ARG A 47 -12.58 -48.22 -4.64
N ALA A 48 -11.46 -48.71 -4.10
CA ALA A 48 -10.48 -47.89 -3.39
C ALA A 48 -9.87 -46.81 -4.31
N ARG A 49 -9.54 -47.14 -5.56
CA ARG A 49 -9.04 -46.15 -6.52
C ARG A 49 -10.08 -45.09 -6.89
N LYS A 50 -11.35 -45.48 -7.07
CA LYS A 50 -12.46 -44.57 -7.36
C LYS A 50 -12.79 -43.67 -6.16
N ALA A 51 -12.72 -44.20 -4.94
CA ALA A 51 -12.85 -43.44 -3.70
C ALA A 51 -11.73 -42.38 -3.60
N ARG A 52 -10.46 -42.78 -3.76
CA ARG A 52 -9.32 -41.85 -3.76
C ARG A 52 -9.42 -40.77 -4.85
N ARG A 53 -9.95 -41.11 -6.04
CA ARG A 53 -10.20 -40.13 -7.11
C ARG A 53 -11.31 -39.14 -6.77
N ARG A 54 -12.39 -39.60 -6.12
CA ARG A 54 -13.50 -38.73 -5.67
C ARG A 54 -13.06 -37.81 -4.54
N GLU A 55 -12.32 -38.34 -3.57
CA GLU A 55 -11.60 -37.56 -2.56
C GLU A 55 -10.74 -36.50 -3.25
N ALA A 56 -9.80 -36.90 -4.11
CA ALA A 56 -8.88 -35.98 -4.79
C ALA A 56 -9.61 -34.89 -5.59
N ALA A 57 -10.75 -35.21 -6.22
CA ALA A 57 -11.58 -34.24 -6.93
C ALA A 57 -12.32 -33.27 -6.00
N GLN A 58 -12.89 -33.77 -4.90
CA GLN A 58 -13.49 -32.92 -3.86
C GLN A 58 -12.43 -32.00 -3.23
N TYR A 59 -11.23 -32.51 -3.00
CA TYR A 59 -10.09 -31.74 -2.50
C TYR A 59 -9.58 -30.69 -3.48
N LEU A 60 -9.47 -31.01 -4.78
CA LEU A 60 -9.13 -30.03 -5.82
C LEU A 60 -10.19 -28.92 -5.90
N ASN A 61 -11.47 -29.23 -5.67
CA ASN A 61 -12.52 -28.23 -5.59
C ASN A 61 -12.40 -27.35 -4.35
N LEU A 62 -12.12 -27.91 -3.17
CA LEU A 62 -11.86 -27.11 -1.95
C LEU A 62 -10.61 -26.23 -2.10
N ARG A 63 -9.54 -26.76 -2.71
CA ARG A 63 -8.32 -26.01 -3.05
C ARG A 63 -8.62 -24.85 -3.99
N ARG A 64 -9.43 -25.10 -5.03
CA ARG A 64 -9.92 -24.05 -5.94
C ARG A 64 -10.73 -23.03 -5.15
N GLN A 65 -11.67 -23.43 -4.30
CA GLN A 65 -12.52 -22.52 -3.53
C GLN A 65 -11.79 -21.68 -2.46
N ARG A 66 -10.62 -22.11 -1.97
CA ARG A 66 -9.78 -21.31 -1.04
C ARG A 66 -8.80 -20.39 -1.77
N ASN A 67 -8.27 -20.83 -2.90
CA ASN A 67 -7.37 -20.05 -3.75
C ASN A 67 -8.10 -19.31 -4.87
N ASP A 68 -9.43 -19.41 -4.93
CA ASP A 68 -10.19 -18.91 -6.07
C ASP A 68 -10.06 -17.42 -6.17
N TRP A 69 -10.03 -16.67 -5.07
CA TRP A 69 -9.81 -15.23 -5.18
C TRP A 69 -8.52 -14.93 -5.94
N ALA A 70 -7.38 -15.50 -5.55
CA ALA A 70 -6.10 -15.24 -6.22
C ALA A 70 -6.02 -15.85 -7.62
N ALA A 71 -6.65 -17.02 -7.84
CA ALA A 71 -6.69 -17.65 -9.15
C ALA A 71 -7.59 -16.89 -10.13
N GLU A 72 -8.75 -16.44 -9.67
CA GLU A 72 -9.69 -15.58 -10.40
C GLU A 72 -9.06 -14.20 -10.62
N TYR A 73 -8.43 -13.61 -9.60
CA TYR A 73 -7.66 -12.37 -9.70
C TYR A 73 -6.62 -12.48 -10.82
N ARG A 74 -5.68 -13.43 -10.74
CA ARG A 74 -4.68 -13.66 -11.80
C ARG A 74 -5.26 -13.98 -13.17
N ALA A 75 -6.50 -14.49 -13.23
CA ALA A 75 -7.21 -14.74 -14.48
C ALA A 75 -8.08 -13.54 -14.94
N GLY A 76 -7.96 -12.38 -14.30
CA GLY A 76 -8.66 -11.14 -14.61
C GLY A 76 -10.13 -11.11 -14.20
N ARG A 77 -10.53 -11.99 -13.29
CA ARG A 77 -11.91 -12.15 -12.79
C ARG A 77 -12.04 -11.83 -11.29
N GLY A 78 -11.02 -11.21 -10.68
CA GLY A 78 -10.98 -10.90 -9.25
C GLY A 78 -12.16 -10.05 -8.76
N SER A 79 -12.64 -9.11 -9.57
CA SER A 79 -13.81 -8.25 -9.24
C SER A 79 -15.15 -8.99 -9.23
N THR A 80 -15.24 -10.15 -9.91
CA THR A 80 -16.43 -11.00 -9.93
C THR A 80 -16.45 -12.02 -8.79
N TRP A 81 -15.43 -12.01 -7.94
CA TRP A 81 -15.32 -12.91 -6.81
C TRP A 81 -16.25 -12.49 -5.66
N ASP A 82 -17.24 -13.33 -5.37
CA ASP A 82 -18.20 -13.14 -4.27
C ASP A 82 -17.63 -13.71 -2.97
N ALA A 83 -17.19 -12.81 -2.10
CA ALA A 83 -16.64 -13.12 -0.78
C ALA A 83 -17.69 -13.76 0.15
N GLU A 84 -18.90 -13.22 0.19
CA GLU A 84 -19.92 -13.61 1.17
C GLU A 84 -20.43 -15.03 0.88
N ALA A 85 -20.65 -15.36 -0.40
CA ALA A 85 -21.06 -16.71 -0.80
C ALA A 85 -20.04 -17.81 -0.44
N ARG A 86 -18.77 -17.43 -0.27
CA ARG A 86 -17.66 -18.36 -0.01
C ARG A 86 -17.27 -18.45 1.46
N ARG A 87 -17.77 -17.54 2.30
CA ARG A 87 -17.51 -17.48 3.75
C ARG A 87 -17.66 -18.83 4.49
N PRO A 88 -18.66 -19.68 4.18
CA PRO A 88 -18.81 -20.99 4.84
C PRO A 88 -17.69 -22.00 4.54
N ILE A 89 -16.97 -21.83 3.42
CA ILE A 89 -15.93 -22.76 2.94
C ILE A 89 -14.58 -22.49 3.61
N TRP A 90 -14.43 -21.37 4.32
CA TRP A 90 -13.16 -20.89 4.86
C TRP A 90 -12.73 -21.55 6.18
N ARG A 91 -13.48 -22.54 6.69
CA ARG A 91 -13.10 -23.30 7.90
C ARG A 91 -11.96 -24.30 7.61
N PRO A 92 -11.12 -24.64 8.61
CA PRO A 92 -9.85 -25.34 8.38
C PRO A 92 -10.08 -26.82 8.07
N ALA A 93 -10.31 -27.14 6.81
CA ALA A 93 -10.06 -28.48 6.28
C ALA A 93 -8.61 -28.52 5.74
N PRO A 94 -7.82 -29.57 6.05
CA PRO A 94 -6.46 -29.73 5.52
C PRO A 94 -6.50 -29.89 3.99
N VAL A 95 -5.69 -29.09 3.28
CA VAL A 95 -5.62 -29.09 1.80
C VAL A 95 -4.29 -29.74 1.36
N PRO A 96 -4.29 -30.73 0.46
CA PRO A 96 -3.05 -31.29 -0.08
C PRO A 96 -2.42 -30.39 -1.16
N LEU A 97 -1.08 -30.32 -1.18
CA LEU A 97 -0.26 -29.39 -1.97
C LEU A 97 0.07 -29.83 -3.39
N ARG A 98 0.50 -28.87 -4.22
CA ARG A 98 1.43 -29.19 -5.32
C ARG A 98 2.71 -29.73 -4.69
N GLN A 99 3.12 -30.92 -5.11
CA GLN A 99 4.38 -31.50 -4.64
C GLN A 99 5.56 -30.80 -5.34
N GLY A 100 6.61 -30.54 -4.56
CA GLY A 100 7.85 -29.95 -5.05
C GLY A 100 7.95 -28.43 -4.82
N PRO A 101 9.18 -27.88 -4.92
CA PRO A 101 9.44 -26.45 -4.73
C PRO A 101 8.67 -25.61 -5.77
N TRP A 102 8.33 -24.38 -5.39
CA TRP A 102 7.76 -23.42 -6.33
C TRP A 102 8.80 -23.11 -7.42
N PRO A 103 8.47 -23.24 -8.72
CA PRO A 103 9.44 -23.05 -9.80
C PRO A 103 9.77 -21.58 -10.07
N GLY A 104 9.27 -20.62 -9.28
CA GLY A 104 9.38 -19.19 -9.59
C GLY A 104 8.46 -18.74 -10.72
N LEU A 105 8.54 -17.45 -11.06
CA LEU A 105 7.90 -16.91 -12.26
C LEU A 105 8.60 -17.46 -13.52
N GLN A 106 7.81 -18.06 -14.40
CA GLN A 106 8.31 -18.68 -15.62
C GLN A 106 8.08 -17.75 -16.82
N PRO A 107 9.04 -17.61 -17.77
CA PRO A 107 8.92 -16.71 -18.91
C PRO A 107 7.65 -16.92 -19.75
N GLY A 108 7.26 -18.18 -19.96
CA GLY A 108 6.05 -18.53 -20.71
C GLY A 108 4.76 -18.11 -20.00
N GLY A 109 4.73 -18.11 -18.67
CA GLY A 109 3.57 -17.71 -17.88
C GLY A 109 3.40 -16.19 -17.84
N ALA A 110 4.48 -15.45 -17.60
CA ALA A 110 4.46 -13.98 -17.61
C ALA A 110 4.11 -13.42 -19.00
N ALA A 111 4.71 -13.96 -20.06
CA ALA A 111 4.42 -13.55 -21.44
C ALA A 111 3.01 -13.91 -21.90
N ALA A 112 2.40 -14.97 -21.35
CA ALA A 112 1.00 -15.31 -21.62
C ALA A 112 0.06 -14.34 -20.87
N ALA A 113 0.32 -14.05 -19.59
CA ALA A 113 -0.43 -13.06 -18.82
C ALA A 113 -0.38 -11.68 -19.48
N ALA A 114 0.81 -11.22 -19.89
CA ALA A 114 1.01 -9.95 -20.59
C ALA A 114 0.29 -9.88 -21.94
N ARG A 115 0.16 -11.00 -22.67
CA ARG A 115 -0.59 -11.05 -23.94
C ARG A 115 -2.10 -11.05 -23.75
N THR A 116 -2.57 -11.63 -22.64
CA THR A 116 -4.02 -11.75 -22.34
C THR A 116 -4.58 -10.45 -21.78
N VAL A 117 -3.76 -9.72 -21.01
CA VAL A 117 -4.05 -8.33 -20.65
C VAL A 117 -3.72 -7.47 -21.87
N HIS A 118 -4.65 -7.39 -22.82
CA HIS A 118 -4.65 -6.27 -23.73
C HIS A 118 -4.65 -5.00 -22.87
N VAL A 119 -3.50 -4.34 -22.83
CA VAL A 119 -3.39 -2.93 -22.51
C VAL A 119 -4.08 -2.18 -23.65
N GLY A 120 -5.38 -2.43 -23.86
CA GLY A 120 -6.26 -1.52 -24.57
C GLY A 120 -6.16 -0.14 -23.90
N PRO A 121 -6.68 0.93 -24.53
CA PRO A 121 -6.49 2.29 -24.02
C PRO A 121 -6.73 2.31 -22.50
N LEU A 122 -5.63 2.45 -21.75
CA LEU A 122 -5.54 2.32 -20.28
C LEU A 122 -6.46 3.29 -19.54
N ALA A 123 -7.10 4.19 -20.29
CA ALA A 123 -8.30 4.88 -19.89
C ALA A 123 -9.49 3.90 -19.84
N VAL A 124 -9.54 3.03 -18.82
CA VAL A 124 -10.87 2.79 -18.23
C VAL A 124 -11.25 4.16 -17.68
N PRO A 125 -12.23 4.88 -18.25
CA PRO A 125 -12.58 6.19 -17.75
C PRO A 125 -12.96 6.02 -16.28
N VAL A 126 -12.19 6.67 -15.42
CA VAL A 126 -12.45 6.72 -13.99
C VAL A 126 -13.91 7.19 -13.84
N PRO A 127 -14.78 6.48 -13.12
CA PRO A 127 -16.14 6.92 -12.90
C PRO A 127 -16.12 8.37 -12.42
N ALA A 128 -16.76 9.28 -13.16
CA ALA A 128 -16.76 10.72 -12.89
C ALA A 128 -17.29 11.08 -11.48
N GLY A 129 -17.89 10.12 -10.78
CA GLY A 129 -18.22 10.21 -9.36
C GLY A 129 -17.01 9.98 -8.45
N GLY A 130 -16.04 10.90 -8.46
CA GLY A 130 -14.98 10.99 -7.44
C GLY A 130 -15.51 11.45 -6.07
N GLY A 131 -16.77 11.17 -5.76
CA GLY A 131 -17.49 11.74 -4.64
C GLY A 131 -18.31 10.68 -3.91
N LEU A 132 -17.81 10.32 -2.73
CA LEU A 132 -18.57 9.91 -1.57
C LEU A 132 -19.34 8.57 -1.68
N GLY A 133 -18.67 7.46 -1.35
CA GLY A 133 -19.26 6.17 -0.97
C GLY A 133 -20.37 5.59 -1.86
N PRO A 134 -20.94 4.41 -1.53
CA PRO A 134 -22.07 3.89 -2.26
C PRO A 134 -23.32 4.77 -1.99
N PRO A 135 -24.11 5.17 -3.01
CA PRO A 135 -25.26 6.07 -2.86
C PRO A 135 -26.26 5.63 -1.79
N ARG A 136 -26.43 4.30 -1.64
CA ARG A 136 -27.32 3.66 -0.67
C ARG A 136 -27.02 4.04 0.80
N THR A 137 -25.81 4.54 1.08
CA THR A 137 -25.36 4.87 2.44
C THR A 137 -25.28 6.38 2.71
N ARG A 138 -25.65 7.23 1.74
CA ARG A 138 -25.53 8.69 1.86
C ARG A 138 -26.36 9.29 2.99
N GLU A 139 -27.61 8.84 3.14
CA GLU A 139 -28.46 9.31 4.24
C GLU A 139 -27.96 8.83 5.60
N GLU A 140 -27.46 7.60 5.68
CA GLU A 140 -26.86 7.05 6.90
C GLU A 140 -25.63 7.87 7.31
N ALA A 141 -24.78 8.23 6.33
CA ALA A 141 -23.65 9.11 6.53
C ALA A 141 -24.07 10.50 7.05
N ARG A 142 -25.11 11.11 6.47
CA ARG A 142 -25.67 12.39 6.97
C ARG A 142 -26.21 12.27 8.39
N ARG A 143 -26.91 11.18 8.71
CA ARG A 143 -27.38 10.89 10.07
C ARG A 143 -26.20 10.71 11.02
N ALA A 144 -25.14 10.02 10.60
CA ALA A 144 -23.93 9.85 11.38
C ALA A 144 -23.20 11.17 11.62
N ALA A 145 -22.97 11.97 10.59
CA ALA A 145 -22.37 13.30 10.69
C ALA A 145 -23.13 14.21 11.67
N ARG A 146 -24.47 14.21 11.60
CA ARG A 146 -25.32 14.93 12.57
C ARG A 146 -25.12 14.49 14.00
N ARG A 147 -25.00 13.18 14.24
CA ARG A 147 -24.73 12.64 15.59
C ARG A 147 -23.35 13.08 16.08
N VAL A 148 -22.33 13.00 15.22
CA VAL A 148 -20.97 13.46 15.54
C VAL A 148 -20.97 14.94 15.89
N ALA A 149 -21.58 15.78 15.06
CA ALA A 149 -21.67 17.22 15.28
C ALA A 149 -22.39 17.56 16.59
N LYS A 150 -23.57 16.97 16.83
CA LYS A 150 -24.31 17.15 18.08
C LYS A 150 -23.47 16.73 19.29
N ARG A 151 -22.76 15.61 19.18
CA ARG A 151 -21.93 15.08 20.27
C ARG A 151 -20.78 16.02 20.61
N LEU A 152 -20.05 16.49 19.60
CA LEU A 152 -18.94 17.40 19.79
C LEU A 152 -19.40 18.76 20.37
N ALA A 153 -20.58 19.25 19.95
CA ALA A 153 -21.20 20.45 20.53
C ALA A 153 -21.61 20.27 22.00
N THR A 154 -22.04 19.07 22.41
CA THR A 154 -22.33 18.75 23.82
C THR A 154 -21.06 18.73 24.67
N VAL A 155 -19.97 18.16 24.13
CA VAL A 155 -18.70 18.02 24.86
C VAL A 155 -18.02 19.38 25.05
N ARG A 156 -18.13 20.26 24.06
CA ARG A 156 -17.51 21.59 24.09
C ARG A 156 -18.52 22.67 23.69
N PRO A 157 -19.45 23.02 24.59
CA PRO A 157 -20.47 24.03 24.32
C PRO A 157 -19.85 25.43 24.28
N GLY A 158 -20.30 26.26 23.34
CA GLY A 158 -19.97 27.69 23.29
C GLY A 158 -19.47 28.17 21.92
N PRO A 159 -19.19 29.48 21.77
CA PRO A 159 -18.77 30.10 20.52
C PRO A 159 -17.40 29.63 20.00
N GLY A 160 -16.60 28.96 20.84
CA GLY A 160 -15.35 28.27 20.46
C GLY A 160 -15.50 26.75 20.32
N GLY A 161 -16.73 26.26 20.20
CA GLY A 161 -17.01 24.84 19.95
C GLY A 161 -16.81 24.44 18.49
N PRO A 162 -16.59 23.14 18.22
CA PRO A 162 -16.46 22.62 16.86
C PRO A 162 -17.72 22.88 16.03
N ARG A 163 -17.55 23.52 14.88
CA ARG A 163 -18.60 23.75 13.89
C ARG A 163 -18.45 22.76 12.75
N PHE A 164 -19.48 21.95 12.52
CA PHE A 164 -19.48 21.04 11.38
C PHE A 164 -19.32 21.83 10.09
N ARG A 165 -18.43 21.37 9.19
CA ARG A 165 -18.18 22.04 7.92
C ARG A 165 -18.56 21.22 6.70
N GLN A 166 -18.18 19.96 6.65
CA GLN A 166 -18.50 19.11 5.49
C GLN A 166 -18.28 17.63 5.78
N ILE A 167 -18.96 16.76 5.03
CA ILE A 167 -18.62 15.34 4.95
C ILE A 167 -17.58 15.17 3.84
N LEU A 168 -16.40 14.65 4.19
CA LEU A 168 -15.32 14.34 3.24
C LEU A 168 -15.51 12.99 2.57
N GLY A 169 -16.09 12.03 3.29
CA GLY A 169 -16.19 10.64 2.84
C GLY A 169 -17.10 9.80 3.74
N TRP A 170 -17.61 8.71 3.19
CA TRP A 170 -18.26 7.66 3.96
C TRP A 170 -18.05 6.30 3.30
N GLY A 171 -18.09 5.23 4.09
CA GLY A 171 -17.86 3.87 3.62
C GLY A 171 -18.51 2.84 4.54
N GLY A 172 -18.17 1.56 4.40
CA GLY A 172 -18.79 0.47 5.16
C GLY A 172 -18.64 0.58 6.69
N VAL A 173 -17.61 1.31 7.16
CA VAL A 173 -17.24 1.43 8.57
C VAL A 173 -17.71 2.76 9.18
N GLY A 174 -17.55 3.87 8.47
CA GLY A 174 -17.70 5.19 9.07
C GLY A 174 -18.01 6.33 8.11
N VAL A 175 -18.17 7.51 8.71
CA VAL A 175 -18.23 8.81 8.06
C VAL A 175 -17.00 9.62 8.48
N VAL A 176 -16.48 10.43 7.57
CA VAL A 176 -15.36 11.35 7.81
C VAL A 176 -15.87 12.77 7.58
N CYS A 177 -15.73 13.64 8.57
CA CYS A 177 -16.25 15.00 8.56
C CYS A 177 -15.15 16.02 8.88
N VAL A 178 -15.23 17.23 8.35
CA VAL A 178 -14.41 18.37 8.78
C VAL A 178 -15.18 19.20 9.79
N PHE A 179 -14.46 19.72 10.78
CA PHE A 179 -14.94 20.69 11.75
C PHE A 179 -14.00 21.89 11.81
N ASP A 180 -14.58 23.08 11.92
CA ASP A 180 -13.90 24.35 12.16
C ASP A 180 -14.00 24.78 13.62
N GLY A 181 -13.12 25.68 14.06
CA GLY A 181 -13.21 26.31 15.38
C GLY A 181 -12.82 25.39 16.53
N TRP A 182 -12.14 24.28 16.27
CA TRP A 182 -11.59 23.43 17.32
C TRP A 182 -10.39 24.13 17.95
N VAL A 183 -10.48 24.51 19.22
CA VAL A 183 -9.38 25.24 19.86
C VAL A 183 -8.41 24.26 20.53
N ASP A 184 -7.13 24.31 20.18
CA ASP A 184 -6.08 23.49 20.82
C ASP A 184 -5.80 23.94 22.27
N GLU A 185 -4.83 23.30 22.92
CA GLU A 185 -4.49 23.60 24.33
C GLU A 185 -3.90 24.99 24.50
N GLN A 186 -3.30 25.53 23.44
CA GLN A 186 -2.73 26.86 23.39
C GLN A 186 -3.78 27.94 23.08
N GLY A 187 -5.05 27.57 22.86
CA GLY A 187 -6.08 28.53 22.52
C GLY A 187 -6.17 28.87 21.02
N THR A 188 -5.42 28.17 20.16
CA THR A 188 -5.41 28.43 18.71
C THR A 188 -6.54 27.68 18.02
N PRO A 189 -7.38 28.36 17.22
CA PRO A 189 -8.38 27.70 16.40
C PRO A 189 -7.74 26.83 15.32
N GLN A 190 -8.15 25.57 15.27
CA GLN A 190 -7.73 24.55 14.33
C GLN A 190 -8.92 24.03 13.54
N LYS A 191 -8.63 23.58 12.32
CA LYS A 191 -9.54 22.76 11.53
C LYS A 191 -9.17 21.30 11.76
N VAL A 192 -10.15 20.48 12.10
CA VAL A 192 -9.94 19.06 12.42
C VAL A 192 -10.81 18.16 11.56
N VAL A 193 -10.33 16.95 11.33
CA VAL A 193 -11.10 15.89 10.68
C VAL A 193 -11.55 14.90 11.73
N VAL A 194 -12.81 14.46 11.69
CA VAL A 194 -13.34 13.45 12.60
C VAL A 194 -13.85 12.27 11.79
N LYS A 195 -13.24 11.10 11.99
CA LYS A 195 -13.70 9.80 11.50
C LYS A 195 -14.52 9.13 12.61
N ALA A 196 -15.73 8.70 12.28
CA ALA A 196 -16.66 8.13 13.25
C ALA A 196 -17.50 7.01 12.63
N ASN A 197 -17.86 6.01 13.44
CA ASN A 197 -18.67 4.89 12.98
C ASN A 197 -20.12 5.28 12.64
N MET A 198 -20.65 4.75 11.53
CA MET A 198 -22.03 5.05 11.11
C MET A 198 -23.10 4.27 11.88
N ARG A 199 -22.74 3.13 12.49
CA ARG A 199 -23.70 2.21 13.13
C ARG A 199 -23.78 2.45 14.64
N THR A 200 -25.01 2.63 15.16
CA THR A 200 -25.29 2.86 16.59
C THR A 200 -25.70 1.61 17.35
N LYS A 201 -26.10 0.53 16.67
CA LYS A 201 -26.64 -0.69 17.30
C LYS A 201 -25.63 -1.83 17.23
N SER A 202 -24.91 -2.05 18.32
CA SER A 202 -24.08 -3.22 18.57
C SER A 202 -24.96 -4.42 18.97
N SER A 203 -25.60 -5.07 18.00
CA SER A 203 -26.15 -6.42 18.19
C SER A 203 -25.29 -7.51 17.54
N LEU A 204 -24.22 -7.12 16.84
CA LEU A 204 -23.21 -8.04 16.31
C LEU A 204 -21.87 -7.71 16.97
N PRO A 205 -21.10 -8.73 17.41
CA PRO A 205 -19.74 -8.58 17.88
C PRO A 205 -18.80 -8.33 16.67
N ASP A 206 -18.98 -7.21 15.98
CA ASP A 206 -18.14 -6.86 14.82
C ASP A 206 -16.91 -6.08 15.30
N TYR A 207 -15.90 -6.81 15.78
CA TYR A 207 -14.55 -6.29 16.04
C TYR A 207 -13.96 -5.60 14.79
N GLU A 208 -14.32 -6.08 13.60
CA GLU A 208 -13.91 -5.55 12.29
C GLU A 208 -14.42 -4.13 11.98
N LYS A 209 -15.38 -3.60 12.75
CA LYS A 209 -15.96 -2.26 12.52
C LYS A 209 -15.67 -1.28 13.65
N ASP A 210 -14.79 -1.65 14.55
CA ASP A 210 -14.35 -0.76 15.62
C ASP A 210 -13.23 0.15 15.14
N LEU A 211 -13.24 1.43 15.52
CA LEU A 211 -12.14 2.34 15.24
C LEU A 211 -11.01 2.21 16.26
N ARG A 212 -11.22 1.51 17.38
CA ARG A 212 -10.19 1.33 18.43
C ARG A 212 -8.90 0.66 17.91
N PRO A 213 -8.95 -0.41 17.09
CA PRO A 213 -7.74 -0.99 16.48
C PRO A 213 -7.01 0.03 15.60
N GLU A 214 -7.74 0.79 14.78
CA GLU A 214 -7.17 1.82 13.91
C GLU A 214 -6.56 2.99 14.70
N ILE A 215 -7.24 3.49 15.73
CA ILE A 215 -6.73 4.52 16.65
C ILE A 215 -5.45 4.04 17.33
N LYS A 216 -5.45 2.79 17.84
CA LYS A 216 -4.26 2.19 18.45
C LYS A 216 -3.10 2.10 17.46
N MET A 217 -3.39 1.75 16.20
CA MET A 217 -2.40 1.68 15.15
C MET A 217 -1.83 3.07 14.82
N GLN A 218 -2.69 4.07 14.67
CA GLN A 218 -2.28 5.46 14.41
C GLN A 218 -1.32 6.00 15.47
N LYS A 219 -1.58 5.67 16.75
CA LYS A 219 -0.75 6.12 17.88
C LYS A 219 0.70 5.62 17.81
N ASN A 220 0.99 4.55 17.07
CA ASN A 220 2.38 4.12 16.86
C ASN A 220 3.17 5.12 16.00
N PHE A 221 2.48 5.89 15.16
CA PHE A 221 3.07 6.83 14.20
C PHE A 221 2.92 8.30 14.63
N ALA A 222 2.59 8.54 15.91
CA ALA A 222 2.57 9.89 16.46
C ALA A 222 3.94 10.56 16.25
N GLY A 223 3.93 11.79 15.75
CA GLY A 223 5.12 12.57 15.41
C GLY A 223 5.65 12.37 13.98
N ALA A 224 5.28 11.30 13.27
CA ALA A 224 5.78 11.03 11.92
C ALA A 224 5.30 12.08 10.91
N SER A 225 6.24 12.76 10.25
CA SER A 225 5.93 13.92 9.40
C SER A 225 5.05 13.55 8.20
N HIS A 226 5.23 12.35 7.65
CA HIS A 226 4.49 11.85 6.50
C HIS A 226 3.30 10.94 6.84
N VAL A 227 2.84 10.96 8.10
CA VAL A 227 1.60 10.30 8.53
C VAL A 227 0.63 11.35 9.06
N VAL A 228 -0.66 11.18 8.80
CA VAL A 228 -1.71 12.04 9.36
C VAL A 228 -1.71 11.92 10.88
N GLN A 229 -1.61 13.04 11.58
CA GLN A 229 -1.52 13.05 13.03
C GLN A 229 -2.89 12.89 13.69
N LEU A 230 -2.93 12.09 14.76
CA LEU A 230 -4.07 11.98 15.67
C LEU A 230 -4.05 13.16 16.63
N TYR A 231 -5.19 13.79 16.83
CA TYR A 231 -5.38 14.76 17.89
C TYR A 231 -6.12 14.12 19.07
N ASP A 232 -5.61 14.34 20.27
CA ASP A 232 -6.32 13.98 21.49
C ASP A 232 -7.45 14.99 21.77
N PHE A 233 -8.54 14.50 22.35
CA PHE A 233 -9.54 15.37 22.96
C PHE A 233 -8.94 16.01 24.22
N PRO A 234 -9.05 17.34 24.42
CA PRO A 234 -8.60 18.01 25.64
C PRO A 234 -9.10 17.30 26.89
N ALA A 235 -8.30 17.29 27.95
CA ALA A 235 -8.66 16.61 29.20
C ALA A 235 -9.99 17.11 29.79
N ALA A 236 -10.25 18.42 29.67
CA ALA A 236 -11.51 19.04 30.08
C ALA A 236 -12.71 18.52 29.27
N ASP A 237 -12.53 18.29 27.96
CA ASP A 237 -13.56 17.73 27.07
C ASP A 237 -13.84 16.26 27.43
N GLN A 238 -12.79 15.48 27.68
CA GLN A 238 -12.93 14.10 28.17
C GLN A 238 -13.62 14.04 29.54
N GLN A 239 -13.29 14.96 30.44
CA GLN A 239 -13.92 15.04 31.77
C GLN A 239 -15.38 15.48 31.66
N THR A 240 -15.70 16.48 30.85
CA THR A 240 -17.06 16.91 30.56
C THR A 240 -17.86 15.73 30.04
N ALA A 241 -17.34 14.98 29.07
CA ALA A 241 -17.99 13.79 28.53
C ALA A 241 -18.27 12.71 29.58
N ARG A 242 -17.39 12.55 30.59
CA ARG A 242 -17.62 11.65 31.74
C ARG A 242 -18.70 12.16 32.68
N GLN A 243 -18.80 13.49 32.85
CA GLN A 243 -19.70 14.14 33.82
C GLN A 243 -21.12 14.33 33.29
N THR A 244 -21.31 14.69 32.01
CA THR A 244 -22.63 15.14 31.53
C THR A 244 -23.63 13.98 31.36
N GLN A 245 -23.23 12.79 30.91
CA GLN A 245 -24.20 11.80 30.40
C GLN A 245 -23.75 10.32 30.51
N GLY A 246 -23.38 9.82 31.70
CA GLY A 246 -23.27 8.37 31.96
C GLY A 246 -22.28 7.57 31.08
N ARG A 247 -22.27 6.24 31.24
CA ARG A 247 -21.24 5.32 30.68
C ARG A 247 -21.32 5.14 29.15
N THR A 248 -22.47 5.45 28.53
CA THR A 248 -22.75 5.24 27.09
C THR A 248 -22.03 6.21 26.16
N ASP A 249 -21.71 7.37 26.69
CA ASP A 249 -21.32 8.56 25.94
C ASP A 249 -19.80 8.68 25.78
N MET A 250 -19.05 8.15 26.76
CA MET A 250 -17.62 7.87 26.63
C MET A 250 -17.36 6.80 25.56
N VAL A 251 -18.19 5.76 25.50
CA VAL A 251 -18.07 4.69 24.50
C VAL A 251 -18.26 5.24 23.08
N GLU A 252 -19.07 6.29 22.89
CA GLU A 252 -19.22 6.92 21.57
C GLU A 252 -18.05 7.82 21.19
N LEU A 253 -17.43 8.55 22.13
CA LEU A 253 -16.21 9.31 21.86
C LEU A 253 -15.00 8.39 21.61
N ASP A 254 -14.91 7.28 22.33
CA ASP A 254 -13.92 6.22 22.08
C ASP A 254 -14.08 5.55 20.70
N ARG A 255 -15.21 5.82 20.02
CA ARG A 255 -15.51 5.41 18.63
C ARG A 255 -15.37 6.56 17.64
N MET A 256 -14.70 7.64 18.02
CA MET A 256 -14.34 8.74 17.14
C MET A 256 -12.82 8.89 17.12
N MET A 257 -12.31 9.23 15.95
CA MET A 257 -10.90 9.53 15.73
C MET A 257 -10.81 10.95 15.20
N MET A 258 -10.12 11.82 15.93
CA MET A 258 -9.87 13.20 15.53
C MET A 258 -8.47 13.29 14.93
N LEU A 259 -8.37 13.89 13.75
CA LEU A 259 -7.21 13.87 12.87
C LEU A 259 -6.86 15.29 12.42
N GLU A 260 -5.59 15.51 12.09
CA GLU A 260 -5.19 16.74 11.40
C GLU A 260 -5.89 16.88 10.05
N HIS A 261 -6.20 18.12 9.67
CA HIS A 261 -6.84 18.40 8.40
C HIS A 261 -5.83 18.60 7.27
N CYS A 262 -5.99 17.84 6.18
CA CYS A 262 -5.20 17.98 4.96
C CYS A 262 -6.02 18.71 3.88
N PRO A 263 -5.88 20.04 3.73
CA PRO A 263 -6.79 20.89 2.95
C PRO A 263 -6.84 20.63 1.45
N ARG A 264 -5.86 19.92 0.89
CA ARG A 264 -5.79 19.66 -0.56
C ARG A 264 -6.33 18.29 -0.96
N GLY A 265 -6.92 17.56 0.00
CA GLY A 265 -7.59 16.29 -0.25
C GLY A 265 -6.61 15.18 -0.61
N GLN A 266 -7.07 14.23 -1.42
CA GLN A 266 -6.33 13.00 -1.75
C GLN A 266 -5.38 13.20 -2.94
N LEU A 267 -4.25 12.50 -2.92
CA LEU A 267 -3.26 12.44 -4.00
C LEU A 267 -3.88 11.87 -5.30
N TRP A 268 -4.92 11.06 -5.19
CA TRP A 268 -5.73 10.60 -6.33
C TRP A 268 -6.22 11.74 -7.23
N ASN A 269 -6.51 12.92 -6.66
CA ASN A 269 -6.89 14.09 -7.46
C ASN A 269 -5.79 14.51 -8.44
N LEU A 270 -4.52 14.36 -8.06
CA LEU A 270 -3.39 14.62 -8.94
C LEU A 270 -3.33 13.61 -10.08
N VAL A 271 -3.43 12.31 -9.77
CA VAL A 271 -3.46 11.23 -10.77
C VAL A 271 -4.57 11.49 -11.81
N ARG A 272 -5.78 11.82 -11.34
CA ARG A 272 -6.92 12.16 -12.21
C ARG A 272 -6.66 13.40 -13.08
N ASN A 273 -6.06 14.44 -12.51
CA ASN A 273 -5.79 15.69 -13.23
C ASN A 273 -4.69 15.50 -14.30
N ALA A 274 -3.66 14.71 -14.01
CA ALA A 274 -2.58 14.41 -14.95
C ALA A 274 -3.08 13.64 -16.19
N ASN A 275 -4.14 12.83 -16.03
CA ASN A 275 -4.71 12.03 -17.11
C ASN A 275 -5.65 12.80 -18.06
N GLY A 276 -5.64 14.13 -18.00
CA GLY A 276 -6.50 14.98 -18.80
C GLY A 276 -8.00 14.75 -18.57
N GLY A 277 -8.37 14.22 -17.39
CA GLY A 277 -9.75 14.06 -16.99
C GLY A 277 -10.44 15.43 -17.06
N ALA A 278 -11.36 15.59 -18.01
CA ALA A 278 -12.11 16.81 -18.23
C ALA A 278 -12.77 17.23 -16.91
N ASN A 279 -12.13 18.17 -16.23
CA ASN A 279 -12.71 18.82 -15.08
C ASN A 279 -13.42 20.05 -15.68
N PRO A 280 -14.76 20.04 -15.85
CA PRO A 280 -15.47 21.02 -16.67
C PRO A 280 -15.35 22.48 -16.16
N GLY A 281 -14.73 22.70 -15.00
CA GLY A 281 -14.38 24.03 -14.47
C GLY A 281 -12.88 24.35 -14.45
N LYS A 282 -11.98 23.44 -14.86
CA LYS A 282 -10.56 23.77 -14.99
C LYS A 282 -10.25 24.16 -16.44
N PRO A 283 -9.51 25.25 -16.65
CA PRO A 283 -9.25 25.74 -17.99
C PRO A 283 -8.50 24.70 -18.82
N LYS A 284 -8.81 24.67 -20.13
CA LYS A 284 -8.35 23.65 -21.08
C LYS A 284 -6.82 23.39 -21.00
N PHE A 285 -6.06 24.41 -20.66
CA PHE A 285 -4.62 24.32 -20.69
C PHE A 285 -4.00 23.38 -19.63
N LEU A 286 -4.68 23.06 -18.52
CA LEU A 286 -4.12 22.22 -17.45
C LEU A 286 -4.07 20.73 -17.80
N TRP A 287 -4.86 20.28 -18.78
CA TRP A 287 -4.84 18.89 -19.25
C TRP A 287 -3.88 18.67 -20.43
N GLU A 288 -3.38 19.75 -21.04
CA GLU A 288 -2.36 19.71 -22.10
C GLU A 288 -0.93 19.63 -21.52
N ALA A 289 -0.72 20.04 -20.26
CA ALA A 289 0.49 19.74 -19.50
C ALA A 289 0.47 18.25 -19.09
N ALA A 290 0.72 17.37 -20.05
CA ALA A 290 0.39 15.93 -19.99
C ALA A 290 1.12 15.13 -18.89
N HIS A 291 2.15 15.69 -18.24
CA HIS A 291 3.05 14.95 -17.37
C HIS A 291 3.45 15.73 -16.10
N ILE A 292 3.69 14.99 -15.02
CA ILE A 292 4.23 15.54 -13.76
C ILE A 292 5.74 15.72 -13.93
N PRO A 293 6.31 16.90 -13.62
CA PRO A 293 7.76 17.13 -13.74
C PRO A 293 8.59 16.13 -12.91
N ASN A 294 9.75 15.69 -13.43
CA ASN A 294 10.62 14.72 -12.74
C ASN A 294 11.00 15.16 -11.33
N ARG A 295 11.33 16.45 -11.13
CA ARG A 295 11.66 16.98 -9.78
C ARG A 295 10.50 16.84 -8.80
N VAL A 296 9.26 17.03 -9.28
CA VAL A 296 8.06 16.79 -8.47
C VAL A 296 7.88 15.30 -8.19
N LEU A 297 8.03 14.43 -9.20
CA LEU A 297 7.94 12.99 -9.03
C LEU A 297 8.95 12.46 -8.01
N TRP A 298 10.22 12.87 -8.10
CA TRP A 298 11.25 12.51 -7.13
C TRP A 298 10.93 13.00 -5.71
N SER A 299 10.40 14.22 -5.58
CA SER A 299 10.03 14.77 -4.27
C SER A 299 8.81 14.05 -3.68
N LEU A 300 7.81 13.71 -4.49
CA LEU A 300 6.69 12.86 -4.07
C LEU A 300 7.19 11.47 -3.66
N PHE A 301 8.10 10.87 -4.43
CA PHE A 301 8.70 9.58 -4.10
C PHE A 301 9.42 9.62 -2.75
N ARG A 302 10.13 10.71 -2.47
CA ARG A 302 10.74 10.92 -1.15
C ARG A 302 9.73 10.91 -0.02
N CYS A 303 8.65 11.69 -0.13
CA CYS A 303 7.58 11.71 0.89
C CYS A 303 6.99 10.31 1.09
N LEU A 304 6.75 9.57 0.01
CA LEU A 304 6.25 8.19 0.08
C LEU A 304 7.24 7.25 0.77
N LEU A 305 8.54 7.37 0.47
CA LEU A 305 9.57 6.59 1.17
C LEU A 305 9.58 6.90 2.67
N LYS A 306 9.42 8.17 3.06
CA LYS A 306 9.32 8.54 4.47
C LYS A 306 8.12 7.91 5.18
N MET A 307 6.99 7.71 4.50
CA MET A 307 5.86 6.92 5.05
C MET A 307 6.28 5.48 5.36
N VAL A 308 7.08 4.86 4.48
CA VAL A 308 7.61 3.51 4.70
C VAL A 308 8.58 3.50 5.86
N VAL A 309 9.46 4.50 5.98
CA VAL A 309 10.37 4.65 7.11
C VAL A 309 9.58 4.78 8.42
N ALA A 310 8.54 5.60 8.47
CA ALA A 310 7.69 5.75 9.65
C ALA A 310 7.00 4.44 10.07
N MET A 311 6.65 3.57 9.12
CA MET A 311 6.05 2.26 9.42
C MET A 311 7.08 1.17 9.75
N ALA A 312 8.28 1.26 9.18
CA ALA A 312 9.37 0.33 9.47
C ALA A 312 10.06 0.65 10.80
N LEU A 313 10.11 1.94 11.15
CA LEU A 313 10.81 2.51 12.29
C LEU A 313 9.94 3.62 12.92
N PRO A 314 8.85 3.27 13.60
CA PRO A 314 7.94 4.27 14.16
C PRO A 314 8.66 5.20 15.15
N PRO A 315 8.34 6.51 15.17
CA PRO A 315 9.00 7.46 16.07
C PRO A 315 8.98 7.04 17.55
N LYS A 316 7.88 6.41 17.98
CA LYS A 316 7.71 5.87 19.33
C LYS A 316 8.78 4.83 19.70
N ASP A 317 9.27 4.07 18.72
CA ASP A 317 10.30 3.05 18.92
C ASP A 317 11.72 3.63 18.79
N GLN A 318 11.89 4.80 18.16
CA GLN A 318 13.17 5.47 17.99
C GLN A 318 13.65 6.21 19.27
N ASN A 319 12.71 6.70 20.10
CA ASN A 319 12.99 7.54 21.27
C ASN A 319 13.50 6.78 22.52
N TYR A 320 13.88 5.51 22.40
CA TYR A 320 14.40 4.72 23.53
C TYR A 320 15.86 5.00 23.93
N HIS A 321 16.56 5.95 23.28
CA HIS A 321 18.03 6.09 23.40
C HIS A 321 18.57 7.33 24.11
N GLN A 322 17.73 8.14 24.78
CA GLN A 322 18.25 9.08 25.77
C GLN A 322 17.65 8.78 27.16
N PRO A 323 18.39 8.05 28.03
CA PRO A 323 18.00 7.85 29.42
C PRO A 323 17.75 9.22 30.08
N GLY A 324 16.51 9.50 30.47
CA GLY A 324 16.13 10.72 31.18
C GLY A 324 15.35 11.77 30.38
N THR A 325 15.20 11.63 29.06
CA THR A 325 14.27 12.50 28.30
C THR A 325 12.87 11.90 28.31
N VAL A 326 12.01 12.40 29.18
CA VAL A 326 10.56 12.21 29.07
C VAL A 326 10.11 13.07 27.89
N VAL A 327 10.05 12.49 26.70
CA VAL A 327 9.37 13.15 25.59
C VAL A 327 7.89 13.06 25.90
N ASP A 328 7.24 14.21 26.07
CA ASP A 328 5.79 14.26 26.21
C ASP A 328 5.19 13.64 24.94
N GLU A 329 4.52 12.48 25.06
CA GLU A 329 3.92 11.75 23.92
C GLU A 329 2.98 12.65 23.10
N LYS A 330 2.52 13.75 23.70
CA LYS A 330 1.59 14.73 23.17
C LYS A 330 2.23 15.81 22.28
N TYR A 331 3.54 16.01 22.40
CA TYR A 331 4.29 17.09 21.75
C TYR A 331 5.68 16.63 21.32
N ALA A 332 5.82 15.41 20.83
CA ALA A 332 7.02 15.07 20.09
C ALA A 332 7.06 16.00 18.87
N ASP A 333 7.86 17.07 18.95
CA ASP A 333 8.27 17.90 17.81
C ASP A 333 8.51 16.94 16.65
N HIS A 334 7.88 17.22 15.50
CA HIS A 334 7.85 16.34 14.33
C HIS A 334 9.17 15.60 14.19
N VAL A 335 9.18 14.34 14.65
CA VAL A 335 10.42 13.56 14.62
C VAL A 335 10.65 13.31 13.15
N SER A 336 11.73 13.89 12.65
CA SER A 336 12.14 13.71 11.26
C SER A 336 12.13 12.20 10.99
N ASP A 337 11.49 11.81 9.89
CA ASP A 337 11.42 10.42 9.40
C ASP A 337 12.83 10.00 8.90
N THR A 338 13.81 10.06 9.79
CA THR A 338 15.23 9.89 9.49
C THR A 338 15.55 8.41 9.62
N ILE A 339 16.11 7.83 8.57
CA ILE A 339 16.70 6.51 8.67
C ILE A 339 17.90 6.66 9.63
N PRO A 340 17.99 5.86 10.72
CA PRO A 340 19.13 5.93 11.65
C PRO A 340 20.44 5.87 10.86
N LYS A 341 21.59 6.39 11.31
CA LYS A 341 22.80 6.45 10.44
C LYS A 341 23.64 5.18 10.45
N THR A 342 23.57 4.37 11.51
CA THR A 342 24.41 3.18 11.66
C THR A 342 23.61 1.88 11.70
N PRO A 343 24.18 0.74 11.29
CA PRO A 343 23.58 -0.58 11.48
C PRO A 343 23.27 -0.87 12.94
N ALA A 344 24.12 -0.40 13.87
CA ALA A 344 23.87 -0.47 15.30
C ALA A 344 22.59 0.28 15.68
N GLN A 345 22.38 1.49 15.16
CA GLN A 345 21.13 2.24 15.39
C GLN A 345 19.91 1.62 14.70
N MET A 346 20.07 0.92 13.57
CA MET A 346 18.96 0.14 12.99
C MET A 346 18.66 -1.13 13.80
N ALA A 347 19.69 -1.74 14.40
CA ALA A 347 19.54 -2.89 15.28
C ALA A 347 18.96 -2.50 16.65
N THR A 348 19.20 -1.28 17.13
CA THR A 348 18.70 -0.77 18.41
C THR A 348 17.43 0.09 18.31
N GLY A 349 17.16 0.71 17.15
CA GLY A 349 16.01 1.59 16.91
C GLY A 349 14.75 0.84 16.45
N SER A 350 14.89 -0.37 15.94
CA SER A 350 13.80 -1.35 15.98
C SER A 350 13.92 -2.01 17.34
N ALA A 351 13.37 -1.38 18.37
CA ALA A 351 13.36 -1.95 19.71
C ALA A 351 12.61 -3.29 19.65
N ALA A 352 13.36 -4.37 19.43
CA ALA A 352 12.94 -5.68 19.84
C ALA A 352 12.36 -5.49 21.24
N LYS A 353 11.15 -6.01 21.52
CA LYS A 353 10.67 -6.02 22.91
C LYS A 353 11.86 -6.51 23.74
N PRO A 354 12.17 -5.89 24.89
CA PRO A 354 13.38 -6.18 25.66
C PRO A 354 13.64 -7.69 25.91
N ASN A 355 12.62 -8.53 25.73
CA ASN A 355 12.65 -9.98 25.88
C ASN A 355 12.30 -10.81 24.61
N SER A 356 12.01 -10.24 23.43
CA SER A 356 11.60 -11.04 22.24
C SER A 356 12.63 -11.14 21.13
N GLY A 357 13.55 -10.18 20.97
CA GLY A 357 14.47 -10.15 19.82
C GLY A 357 13.81 -9.92 18.45
N VAL A 358 12.47 -9.76 18.40
CA VAL A 358 11.70 -9.66 17.15
C VAL A 358 11.49 -8.19 16.78
N ARG A 359 11.85 -7.82 15.55
CA ARG A 359 11.60 -6.50 14.99
C ARG A 359 10.11 -6.33 14.68
N ARG A 360 9.53 -5.19 15.08
CA ARG A 360 8.18 -4.81 14.65
C ARG A 360 8.25 -4.14 13.29
N MET A 361 7.41 -4.59 12.36
CA MET A 361 7.30 -3.96 11.06
C MET A 361 5.82 -3.80 10.72
N PHE A 362 5.38 -2.56 10.57
CA PHE A 362 4.00 -2.29 10.22
C PHE A 362 3.82 -2.38 8.70
N VAL A 363 2.88 -3.20 8.25
CA VAL A 363 2.54 -3.32 6.82
C VAL A 363 1.13 -2.81 6.59
N ASN A 364 1.02 -1.80 5.72
CA ASN A 364 -0.27 -1.25 5.30
C ASN A 364 -0.72 -1.95 4.02
N PHE A 365 -1.89 -2.59 4.05
CA PHE A 365 -2.44 -3.35 2.92
C PHE A 365 -3.31 -2.53 1.98
N ASP A 366 -3.58 -1.26 2.31
CA ASP A 366 -4.46 -0.37 1.55
C ASP A 366 -3.74 0.95 1.19
N MET A 367 -2.44 0.88 0.92
CA MET A 367 -1.67 2.05 0.50
C MET A 367 -1.86 2.30 -1.00
N ASP A 368 -2.60 3.37 -1.31
CA ASP A 368 -2.84 3.86 -2.67
C ASP A 368 -3.14 5.37 -2.66
N PRO A 369 -3.21 6.05 -3.83
CA PRO A 369 -3.35 7.50 -3.87
C PRO A 369 -4.64 8.05 -3.22
N THR A 370 -5.67 7.23 -3.00
CA THR A 370 -6.91 7.64 -2.31
C THR A 370 -6.74 7.72 -0.79
N ASN A 371 -5.77 7.00 -0.23
CA ASN A 371 -5.44 6.98 1.21
C ASN A 371 -4.20 7.82 1.55
N ILE A 372 -3.69 8.58 0.57
CA ILE A 372 -2.61 9.55 0.74
C ILE A 372 -3.17 10.95 0.56
N LEU A 373 -3.07 11.77 1.60
CA LEU A 373 -3.60 13.13 1.62
C LEU A 373 -2.49 14.16 1.37
N ILE A 374 -2.89 15.33 0.88
CA ILE A 374 -2.00 16.46 0.62
C ILE A 374 -2.27 17.53 1.69
N LYS A 375 -1.28 17.78 2.55
CA LYS A 375 -1.39 18.78 3.63
C LYS A 375 -1.20 20.19 3.08
N GLY A 376 -0.11 20.45 2.39
CA GLY A 376 0.24 21.80 1.95
C GLY A 376 1.73 21.92 1.73
N PHE A 377 2.20 23.11 1.36
CA PHE A 377 3.62 23.40 1.36
C PHE A 377 4.04 23.81 2.77
N ASP A 378 5.32 23.62 3.11
CA ASP A 378 5.86 24.23 4.32
C ASP A 378 5.81 25.75 4.16
N GLU A 379 5.14 26.42 5.11
CA GLU A 379 5.00 27.88 5.09
C GLU A 379 6.30 28.58 5.52
N ASP A 380 7.17 27.88 6.25
CA ASP A 380 8.47 28.37 6.71
C ASP A 380 9.62 27.47 6.21
N PRO A 381 10.31 27.86 5.11
CA PRO A 381 11.44 27.10 4.57
C PRO A 381 12.68 27.12 5.48
N ASP A 382 12.73 27.99 6.49
CA ASP A 382 13.86 28.20 7.38
C ASP A 382 13.67 27.52 8.76
N ALA A 383 12.43 27.26 9.17
CA ALA A 383 12.12 26.63 10.47
C ALA A 383 12.77 25.25 10.69
N SER A 384 12.96 24.46 9.63
CA SER A 384 13.58 23.12 9.76
C SER A 384 15.10 23.15 9.72
N GLY A 385 15.73 24.23 9.24
CA GLY A 385 17.19 24.37 9.11
C GLY A 385 17.90 23.37 8.19
N ASP A 386 17.25 22.26 7.79
CA ASP A 386 17.79 21.23 6.90
C ASP A 386 17.26 21.44 5.47
N PRO A 387 18.13 21.78 4.50
CA PRO A 387 17.77 21.86 3.08
C PRO A 387 17.11 20.58 2.56
N LYS A 388 17.36 19.45 3.22
CA LYS A 388 16.82 18.13 2.87
C LYS A 388 15.40 17.90 3.38
N THR A 389 14.80 18.74 4.19
CA THR A 389 13.40 18.56 4.63
C THR A 389 12.42 19.53 3.97
N ARG A 390 12.87 20.32 2.99
CA ARG A 390 12.09 21.43 2.44
C ARG A 390 10.95 20.97 1.52
N HIS A 391 9.69 21.06 1.96
CA HIS A 391 8.50 20.91 1.10
C HIS A 391 8.07 22.21 0.42
N HIS A 392 9.02 23.09 0.08
CA HIS A 392 8.77 24.36 -0.61
C HIS A 392 8.32 24.20 -2.08
N LEU A 393 8.73 23.11 -2.76
CA LEU A 393 8.43 22.87 -4.18
C LEU A 393 7.28 21.89 -4.40
N THR A 394 7.15 20.93 -3.49
CA THR A 394 6.10 19.91 -3.53
C THR A 394 5.44 19.85 -2.18
N PRO A 395 4.10 19.78 -2.13
CA PRO A 395 3.42 19.74 -0.86
C PRO A 395 3.78 18.46 -0.08
N VAL A 396 3.75 18.57 1.24
CA VAL A 396 3.79 17.44 2.15
C VAL A 396 2.58 16.55 1.85
N ILE A 397 2.86 15.29 1.51
CA ILE A 397 1.85 14.24 1.43
C ILE A 397 1.94 13.34 2.65
N LYS A 398 0.78 12.83 3.10
CA LYS A 398 0.63 12.08 4.35
C LYS A 398 -0.27 10.86 4.19
N MET A 399 0.12 9.73 4.77
CA MET A 399 -0.73 8.53 4.83
C MET A 399 -1.85 8.71 5.86
N SER A 400 -3.11 8.39 5.52
CA SER A 400 -4.27 8.70 6.39
C SER A 400 -5.10 7.52 6.89
N ASP A 401 -5.06 6.35 6.24
CA ASP A 401 -5.90 5.21 6.61
C ASP A 401 -5.07 4.01 7.07
N PHE A 402 -5.30 3.60 8.31
CA PHE A 402 -4.58 2.51 8.96
C PHE A 402 -5.51 1.37 9.38
N GLY A 403 -6.76 1.35 8.89
CA GLY A 403 -7.74 0.30 9.16
C GLY A 403 -7.28 -1.09 8.68
N PHE A 404 -6.36 -1.15 7.71
CA PHE A 404 -5.73 -2.37 7.21
C PHE A 404 -4.20 -2.39 7.42
N THR A 405 -3.72 -1.76 8.49
CA THR A 405 -2.31 -1.86 8.89
C THR A 405 -2.16 -2.87 10.01
N TYR A 406 -1.13 -3.70 9.91
CA TYR A 406 -0.85 -4.75 10.90
C TYR A 406 0.63 -4.77 11.28
N ASP A 407 0.90 -5.09 12.56
CA ASP A 407 2.25 -5.37 13.06
C ASP A 407 2.64 -6.77 12.59
N MET A 408 3.50 -6.84 11.58
CA MET A 408 4.04 -8.07 11.02
C MET A 408 5.32 -8.38 11.78
N ASP A 409 5.18 -9.08 12.89
CA ASP A 409 6.34 -9.63 13.61
C ASP A 409 6.86 -10.90 12.87
N ASP A 410 8.10 -11.32 13.12
CA ASP A 410 8.73 -12.49 12.43
C ASP A 410 7.93 -13.80 12.59
N ARG A 411 6.95 -13.84 13.50
CA ARG A 411 6.10 -15.00 13.76
C ARG A 411 4.64 -14.77 13.34
N MET A 412 4.32 -13.59 12.82
CA MET A 412 2.96 -13.07 12.65
C MET A 412 2.07 -13.48 13.82
N SER A 413 2.60 -13.37 15.04
CA SER A 413 1.90 -13.65 16.29
C SER A 413 0.94 -12.52 16.60
N VAL A 414 -0.03 -12.30 15.70
CA VAL A 414 -1.12 -11.37 15.93
C VAL A 414 -1.88 -11.86 17.17
N PRO A 415 -2.01 -11.04 18.23
CA PRO A 415 -2.72 -11.45 19.44
C PRO A 415 -4.20 -11.76 19.21
N ASP A 416 -4.76 -11.30 18.09
CA ASP A 416 -6.12 -11.64 17.65
C ASP A 416 -6.14 -13.01 16.97
N ALA A 417 -6.78 -13.96 17.65
CA ALA A 417 -6.98 -15.33 17.20
C ALA A 417 -7.58 -15.43 15.77
N GLU A 418 -8.27 -14.40 15.27
CA GLU A 418 -8.86 -14.38 13.93
C GLU A 418 -7.87 -14.02 12.81
N LEU A 419 -6.81 -13.26 13.11
CA LEU A 419 -5.73 -12.90 12.16
C LEU A 419 -4.58 -13.91 12.17
N THR A 420 -4.65 -14.94 13.00
CA THR A 420 -3.71 -16.08 12.98
C THR A 420 -3.81 -16.91 11.70
N ASP A 421 -4.79 -16.63 10.85
CA ASP A 421 -4.94 -17.24 9.54
C ASP A 421 -4.20 -16.41 8.46
N PRO A 422 -3.06 -16.88 7.90
CA PRO A 422 -2.34 -16.18 6.83
C PRO A 422 -3.20 -15.98 5.58
N TRP A 423 -4.23 -16.82 5.39
CA TRP A 423 -5.17 -16.73 4.29
C TRP A 423 -6.11 -15.52 4.42
N VAL A 424 -6.29 -14.94 5.61
CA VAL A 424 -7.00 -13.66 5.80
C VAL A 424 -6.16 -12.51 5.25
N VAL A 425 -4.87 -12.48 5.56
CA VAL A 425 -3.95 -11.40 5.17
C VAL A 425 -3.86 -11.23 3.64
N ARG A 426 -4.01 -12.33 2.90
CA ARG A 426 -4.08 -12.34 1.42
C ARG A 426 -5.22 -11.52 0.83
N ARG A 427 -6.24 -11.21 1.63
CA ARG A 427 -7.49 -10.57 1.19
C ARG A 427 -7.67 -9.18 1.78
N LEU A 428 -6.69 -8.70 2.54
CA LEU A 428 -6.71 -7.35 3.10
C LEU A 428 -6.46 -6.32 1.99
N GLY A 429 -7.09 -5.15 2.15
CA GLY A 429 -6.98 -4.04 1.22
C GLY A 429 -7.78 -4.21 -0.07
N LYS A 430 -7.59 -3.29 -1.01
CA LYS A 430 -8.23 -3.31 -2.32
C LYS A 430 -7.54 -4.34 -3.25
N PRO A 431 -8.28 -5.02 -4.14
CA PRO A 431 -7.67 -5.91 -5.13
C PRO A 431 -6.62 -5.22 -6.03
N THR A 432 -6.84 -3.95 -6.35
CA THR A 432 -5.91 -3.14 -7.16
C THR A 432 -4.62 -2.79 -6.43
N THR A 433 -4.58 -2.90 -5.11
CA THR A 433 -3.41 -2.62 -4.25
C THR A 433 -2.75 -3.90 -3.76
N ALA A 434 -3.22 -5.06 -4.24
CA ALA A 434 -2.72 -6.34 -3.82
C ALA A 434 -1.23 -6.49 -4.17
N LYS A 435 -0.49 -7.04 -3.21
CA LYS A 435 0.96 -7.24 -3.28
C LYS A 435 1.28 -8.67 -3.78
N PRO A 436 2.42 -8.91 -4.43
CA PRO A 436 2.82 -10.25 -4.88
C PRO A 436 2.75 -11.29 -3.75
N GLU A 437 3.10 -10.87 -2.54
CA GLU A 437 3.02 -11.65 -1.31
C GLU A 437 1.60 -12.13 -0.98
N GLN A 438 0.54 -11.50 -1.51
CA GLN A 438 -0.87 -11.87 -1.31
C GLN A 438 -1.39 -12.83 -2.40
N PHE A 439 -0.97 -12.68 -3.67
CA PHE A 439 -1.65 -13.33 -4.80
C PHE A 439 -0.77 -14.23 -5.69
N THR A 440 0.54 -14.30 -5.47
CA THR A 440 1.45 -15.13 -6.29
C THR A 440 1.10 -16.62 -6.28
N SER A 441 1.59 -17.34 -7.29
CA SER A 441 1.38 -18.79 -7.43
C SER A 441 2.12 -19.61 -6.38
N GLU A 442 3.08 -19.03 -5.67
CA GLU A 442 3.79 -19.69 -4.58
C GLU A 442 2.82 -20.15 -3.47
N TRP A 443 1.74 -19.41 -3.18
CA TRP A 443 0.67 -19.84 -2.27
C TRP A 443 0.05 -21.20 -2.58
N GLU A 444 0.15 -21.67 -3.83
CA GLU A 444 -0.33 -23.00 -4.22
C GLU A 444 0.56 -24.16 -3.75
N HIS A 445 1.75 -23.83 -3.24
CA HIS A 445 2.79 -24.75 -2.76
C HIS A 445 2.93 -24.72 -1.23
N ILE A 446 2.18 -23.86 -0.52
CA ILE A 446 2.29 -23.69 0.94
C ILE A 446 1.18 -24.45 1.68
N THR A 447 1.54 -25.35 2.61
CA THR A 447 0.59 -26.09 3.48
C THR A 447 0.25 -25.33 4.75
N HIS A 448 1.27 -24.69 5.30
CA HIS A 448 1.25 -24.14 6.64
C HIS A 448 1.48 -22.63 6.56
N TRP A 449 1.96 -22.05 7.65
CA TRP A 449 2.46 -20.70 7.59
C TRP A 449 3.60 -20.60 6.56
N PRO A 450 3.64 -19.54 5.73
CA PRO A 450 4.78 -19.28 4.87
C PRO A 450 6.06 -19.11 5.71
N ASP A 451 6.94 -20.09 5.62
CA ASP A 451 8.28 -20.05 6.23
C ASP A 451 9.24 -19.29 5.31
N GLN A 452 9.94 -18.29 5.85
CA GLN A 452 10.93 -17.50 5.11
C GLN A 452 12.08 -18.35 4.56
N ALA A 453 12.40 -19.47 5.22
CA ALA A 453 13.43 -20.40 4.74
C ALA A 453 12.99 -21.23 3.53
N LEU A 454 11.68 -21.32 3.28
CA LEU A 454 11.11 -22.18 2.24
C LEU A 454 10.42 -21.40 1.12
N HIS A 455 10.03 -20.15 1.37
CA HIS A 455 9.23 -19.35 0.46
C HIS A 455 9.86 -17.98 0.26
N SER A 456 9.82 -17.52 -0.98
CA SER A 456 10.55 -16.32 -1.41
C SER A 456 9.65 -15.09 -1.59
N VAL A 457 8.34 -15.27 -1.75
CA VAL A 457 7.37 -14.20 -2.03
C VAL A 457 6.11 -14.32 -1.17
N ALA A 458 5.39 -15.44 -1.26
CA ALA A 458 4.11 -15.63 -0.59
C ALA A 458 4.25 -15.48 0.93
N GLY A 459 3.46 -14.56 1.50
CA GLY A 459 3.43 -14.27 2.92
C GLY A 459 4.69 -13.61 3.50
N GLN A 460 5.66 -13.24 2.66
CA GLN A 460 6.90 -12.58 3.08
C GLN A 460 6.65 -11.07 3.28
N TYR A 461 5.82 -10.75 4.28
CA TYR A 461 5.42 -9.38 4.56
C TYR A 461 6.44 -8.66 5.46
N ASP A 462 6.94 -7.52 4.98
CA ASP A 462 7.84 -6.64 5.72
C ASP A 462 7.70 -5.19 5.21
N TYR A 463 8.61 -4.29 5.58
CA TYR A 463 8.58 -2.92 5.04
C TYR A 463 8.71 -2.87 3.51
N ARG A 464 9.30 -3.87 2.86
CA ARG A 464 9.42 -3.98 1.40
C ARG A 464 8.07 -4.28 0.76
N SER A 465 7.12 -4.85 1.50
CA SER A 465 5.71 -4.87 1.10
C SER A 465 5.12 -3.47 0.99
N ASN A 466 5.54 -2.51 1.82
CA ASN A 466 5.11 -1.11 1.67
C ASN A 466 5.86 -0.42 0.52
N LEU A 467 7.13 -0.76 0.26
CA LEU A 467 7.85 -0.28 -0.94
C LEU A 467 7.12 -0.63 -2.24
N TYR A 468 6.57 -1.84 -2.34
CA TYR A 468 5.74 -2.23 -3.49
C TYR A 468 4.55 -1.29 -3.69
N SER A 469 3.83 -0.96 -2.61
CA SER A 469 2.71 0.00 -2.68
C SER A 469 3.17 1.41 -3.04
N VAL A 470 4.31 1.86 -2.53
CA VAL A 470 4.93 3.13 -2.97
C VAL A 470 5.24 3.11 -4.47
N GLY A 471 5.81 2.01 -4.96
CA GLY A 471 6.05 1.79 -6.38
C GLY A 471 4.76 1.86 -7.21
N GLN A 472 3.67 1.26 -6.74
CA GLN A 472 2.35 1.37 -7.40
C GLN A 472 1.83 2.80 -7.42
N VAL A 473 1.96 3.55 -6.31
CA VAL A 473 1.55 4.96 -6.25
C VAL A 473 2.37 5.79 -7.25
N MET A 474 3.69 5.58 -7.31
CA MET A 474 4.55 6.23 -8.30
C MET A 474 4.20 5.83 -9.73
N TRP A 475 3.87 4.57 -9.98
CA TRP A 475 3.39 4.10 -11.27
C TRP A 475 2.09 4.82 -11.68
N ASN A 476 1.14 5.00 -10.74
CA ASN A 476 -0.09 5.73 -11.00
C ASN A 476 0.18 7.20 -11.32
N LEU A 477 1.14 7.84 -10.63
CA LEU A 477 1.55 9.22 -10.89
C LEU A 477 2.21 9.39 -12.26
N ILE A 478 3.12 8.49 -12.62
CA ILE A 478 3.85 8.52 -13.91
C ILE A 478 2.89 8.26 -15.08
N THR A 479 2.02 7.26 -14.94
CA THR A 479 1.14 6.86 -16.05
C THR A 479 -0.17 7.63 -16.10
N GLY A 480 -0.50 8.35 -15.02
CA GLY A 480 -1.82 8.92 -14.77
C GLY A 480 -2.93 7.88 -14.53
N CYS A 481 -2.63 6.57 -14.64
CA CYS A 481 -3.61 5.49 -14.69
C CYS A 481 -3.77 4.80 -13.34
N ILE A 482 -4.85 4.01 -13.19
CA ILE A 482 -4.94 3.02 -12.10
C ILE A 482 -4.04 1.85 -12.47
N PHE A 483 -3.28 1.34 -11.51
CA PHE A 483 -2.47 0.14 -11.66
C PHE A 483 -3.32 -1.04 -12.18
N PRO A 484 -2.85 -1.79 -13.19
CA PRO A 484 -3.65 -2.83 -13.82
C PRO A 484 -4.12 -3.89 -12.82
N ASP A 485 -5.38 -4.29 -12.97
CA ASP A 485 -6.00 -5.41 -12.28
C ASP A 485 -6.50 -6.43 -13.32
N PRO A 486 -5.84 -7.59 -13.47
CA PRO A 486 -4.75 -8.06 -12.63
C PRO A 486 -3.42 -7.41 -12.96
N ALA A 487 -2.56 -7.35 -11.95
CA ALA A 487 -1.17 -6.97 -12.13
C ALA A 487 -0.48 -7.93 -13.13
N VAL A 488 0.50 -7.41 -13.87
CA VAL A 488 1.31 -8.20 -14.81
C VAL A 488 2.80 -7.96 -14.54
N PRO A 489 3.60 -9.01 -14.28
CA PRO A 489 5.03 -8.86 -14.07
C PRO A 489 5.76 -8.84 -15.42
N TYR A 490 6.82 -8.04 -15.50
CA TYR A 490 7.67 -7.91 -16.67
C TYR A 490 9.08 -8.41 -16.34
N PRO A 491 9.72 -9.17 -17.25
CA PRO A 491 11.12 -9.52 -17.08
C PRO A 491 11.95 -8.24 -17.16
N ILE A 492 12.89 -8.12 -16.23
CA ILE A 492 13.92 -7.10 -16.23
C ILE A 492 15.28 -7.80 -16.29
N ALA A 493 16.23 -7.19 -16.99
CA ALA A 493 17.60 -7.65 -16.93
C ALA A 493 18.05 -7.58 -15.46
N GLY A 494 18.55 -8.68 -14.91
CA GLY A 494 19.32 -8.57 -13.68
C GLY A 494 20.52 -7.69 -14.00
N ASP A 495 20.75 -6.64 -13.21
CA ASP A 495 22.05 -5.98 -13.25
C ASP A 495 23.10 -7.08 -13.01
N ASN A 496 24.03 -7.23 -13.94
CA ASN A 496 25.17 -8.16 -13.83
C ASN A 496 26.15 -7.64 -12.78
N GLY A 497 25.65 -7.46 -11.56
CA GLY A 497 26.08 -6.45 -10.60
C GLY A 497 27.59 -6.26 -10.53
N ASP A 498 27.97 -4.99 -10.55
CA ASP A 498 29.17 -4.50 -9.89
C ASP A 498 29.09 -4.87 -8.39
N GLY A 499 29.54 -6.07 -8.04
CA GLY A 499 30.44 -6.31 -6.90
C GLY A 499 29.95 -6.20 -5.45
N ASP A 500 28.69 -5.92 -5.13
CA ASP A 500 28.24 -5.86 -3.73
C ASP A 500 27.90 -7.26 -3.15
N GLY A 501 28.93 -8.12 -3.11
CA GLY A 501 29.37 -8.96 -1.99
C GLY A 501 28.45 -9.87 -1.17
N ASP A 502 27.12 -9.83 -1.30
CA ASP A 502 26.25 -10.77 -0.57
C ASP A 502 26.25 -12.11 -1.32
N GLY A 503 27.13 -13.01 -0.89
CA GLY A 503 27.56 -14.26 -1.54
C GLY A 503 26.50 -15.34 -1.80
N ASP A 504 25.24 -14.96 -1.99
CA ASP A 504 24.23 -15.83 -2.59
C ASP A 504 24.47 -15.84 -4.10
N GLY A 505 25.20 -16.85 -4.58
CA GLY A 505 25.79 -16.98 -5.93
C GLY A 505 24.85 -16.97 -7.15
N ASP A 506 23.77 -16.20 -7.14
CA ASP A 506 22.82 -16.01 -8.24
C ASP A 506 23.30 -14.95 -9.26
N GLY A 507 24.61 -14.79 -9.43
CA GLY A 507 25.26 -13.95 -10.45
C GLY A 507 25.12 -14.47 -11.90
N ASP A 508 24.17 -15.35 -12.15
CA ASP A 508 23.95 -16.09 -13.41
C ASP A 508 23.25 -15.26 -14.52
N GLY A 509 23.22 -13.92 -14.41
CA GLY A 509 22.37 -13.12 -15.31
C GLY A 509 20.90 -13.54 -15.21
N SER A 510 20.47 -14.02 -14.04
CA SER A 510 19.14 -14.56 -13.82
C SER A 510 18.08 -13.49 -14.11
N VAL A 511 17.12 -13.83 -14.97
CA VAL A 511 16.01 -12.94 -15.30
C VAL A 511 15.20 -12.68 -14.05
N ARG A 512 15.13 -11.42 -13.63
CA ARG A 512 14.27 -11.01 -12.52
C ARG A 512 12.95 -10.46 -13.05
N TYR A 513 11.95 -10.38 -12.19
CA TYR A 513 10.63 -9.87 -12.57
C TYR A 513 10.25 -8.66 -11.71
N SER A 514 9.74 -7.63 -12.37
CA SER A 514 9.16 -6.45 -11.74
C SER A 514 7.75 -6.22 -12.23
N TRP A 515 6.84 -5.94 -11.32
CA TRP A 515 5.47 -5.51 -11.61
C TRP A 515 5.42 -4.06 -12.12
N GLY A 516 6.51 -3.30 -11.95
CA GLY A 516 6.70 -1.96 -12.52
C GLY A 516 7.48 -1.95 -13.86
N GLY A 517 7.92 -3.11 -14.35
CA GLY A 517 8.79 -3.20 -15.53
C GLY A 517 8.18 -2.67 -16.84
N TYR A 518 6.86 -2.45 -16.89
CA TYR A 518 6.21 -1.73 -17.99
C TYR A 518 6.83 -0.35 -18.26
N LEU A 519 7.24 0.35 -17.21
CA LEU A 519 7.89 1.66 -17.31
C LEU A 519 9.25 1.58 -18.01
N LEU A 520 9.93 0.43 -17.92
CA LEU A 520 11.23 0.21 -18.53
C LEU A 520 11.12 -0.26 -19.97
N GLN A 521 10.15 -1.13 -20.27
CA GLN A 521 10.00 -1.74 -21.60
C GLN A 521 9.39 -0.80 -22.64
N ASN A 522 8.65 0.24 -22.22
CA ASN A 522 8.01 1.19 -23.11
C ASN A 522 8.72 2.55 -23.08
N GLU A 523 10.00 2.55 -23.43
CA GLU A 523 10.87 3.73 -23.36
C GLU A 523 10.32 4.91 -24.17
N ALA A 524 9.80 4.68 -25.36
CA ALA A 524 9.22 5.74 -26.19
C ALA A 524 8.04 6.46 -25.49
N ARG A 525 7.22 5.73 -24.72
CA ARG A 525 6.07 6.31 -24.00
C ARG A 525 6.49 7.07 -22.74
N PHE A 526 7.53 6.61 -22.06
CA PHE A 526 7.96 7.14 -20.77
C PHE A 526 9.33 7.82 -20.83
N SER A 527 9.74 8.27 -22.01
CA SER A 527 11.00 8.98 -22.23
C SER A 527 11.07 10.29 -21.46
N HIS A 528 9.91 10.92 -21.21
CA HIS A 528 9.78 12.12 -20.38
C HIS A 528 10.04 11.89 -18.89
N VAL A 529 10.15 10.63 -18.44
CA VAL A 529 10.47 10.28 -17.05
C VAL A 529 11.90 9.77 -16.95
N ASP A 530 12.65 10.32 -16.01
CA ASP A 530 14.05 9.97 -15.77
C ASP A 530 14.24 8.46 -15.74
N THR A 531 15.18 7.95 -16.52
CA THR A 531 15.47 6.51 -16.57
C THR A 531 15.80 5.95 -15.18
N ALA A 532 16.53 6.72 -14.37
CA ALA A 532 16.84 6.36 -12.98
C ALA A 532 15.58 6.29 -12.09
N LEU A 533 14.59 7.17 -12.31
CA LEU A 533 13.32 7.16 -11.60
C LEU A 533 12.50 5.93 -11.98
N ARG A 534 12.37 5.64 -13.28
CA ARG A 534 11.68 4.45 -13.78
C ARG A 534 12.32 3.17 -13.22
N GLY A 535 13.64 3.12 -13.16
CA GLY A 535 14.41 2.03 -12.55
C GLY A 535 14.15 1.87 -11.05
N ALA A 536 14.14 2.97 -10.30
CA ALA A 536 13.83 2.97 -8.86
C ALA A 536 12.40 2.48 -8.59
N VAL A 537 11.41 2.96 -9.35
CA VAL A 537 10.02 2.51 -9.24
C VAL A 537 9.89 1.02 -9.57
N ALA A 538 10.53 0.55 -10.65
CA ALA A 538 10.55 -0.87 -10.99
C ALA A 538 11.22 -1.73 -9.89
N THR A 539 12.27 -1.21 -9.25
CA THR A 539 12.94 -1.86 -8.12
C THR A 539 12.01 -1.98 -6.92
N CYS A 540 11.29 -0.91 -6.53
CA CYS A 540 10.28 -1.00 -5.47
C CYS A 540 9.21 -2.06 -5.75
N MET A 541 8.95 -2.36 -7.03
CA MET A 541 7.92 -3.29 -7.48
C MET A 541 8.46 -4.67 -7.89
N MET A 542 9.64 -5.07 -7.42
CA MET A 542 10.17 -6.42 -7.67
C MET A 542 9.25 -7.51 -7.12
N ASP A 543 9.16 -8.63 -7.84
CA ASP A 543 8.33 -9.78 -7.45
C ASP A 543 8.73 -10.32 -6.07
N MET A 544 10.03 -10.60 -5.91
CA MET A 544 10.60 -11.02 -4.63
C MET A 544 10.83 -9.80 -3.72
N PRO A 545 10.25 -9.77 -2.50
CA PRO A 545 10.37 -8.64 -1.58
C PRO A 545 11.83 -8.24 -1.32
N ARG A 546 12.72 -9.22 -1.07
CA ARG A 546 14.16 -8.97 -0.83
C ARG A 546 14.86 -8.20 -1.96
N HIS A 547 14.37 -8.23 -3.19
CA HIS A 547 14.95 -7.51 -4.32
C HIS A 547 14.48 -6.06 -4.43
N ARG A 548 13.59 -5.58 -3.55
CA ARG A 548 12.99 -4.23 -3.63
C ARG A 548 13.88 -3.09 -3.15
N GLY A 549 15.16 -3.38 -2.89
CA GLY A 549 16.15 -2.42 -2.42
C GLY A 549 16.07 -2.15 -0.92
N GLU A 550 17.20 -1.69 -0.38
CA GLU A 550 17.30 -1.22 0.99
C GLU A 550 16.85 0.23 1.12
N LEU A 551 16.19 0.58 2.23
CA LEU A 551 15.65 1.93 2.45
C LEU A 551 16.71 3.03 2.27
N ARG A 552 17.95 2.81 2.74
CA ARG A 552 19.06 3.76 2.58
C ARG A 552 19.51 3.92 1.13
N ALA A 553 19.63 2.79 0.43
CA ALA A 553 20.10 2.80 -0.95
C ALA A 553 19.08 3.55 -1.83
N LEU A 554 17.80 3.29 -1.59
CA LEU A 554 16.70 3.97 -2.24
C LEU A 554 16.62 5.46 -1.86
N GLU A 555 16.78 5.81 -0.58
CA GLU A 555 16.84 7.22 -0.14
C GLU A 555 17.99 7.96 -0.82
N ALA A 556 19.19 7.37 -0.85
CA ALA A 556 20.34 7.96 -1.52
C ALA A 556 20.11 8.10 -3.04
N GLN A 557 19.43 7.14 -3.67
CA GLN A 557 19.04 7.22 -5.07
C GLN A 557 18.03 8.34 -5.32
N ILE A 558 17.02 8.50 -4.45
CA ILE A 558 16.04 9.58 -4.52
C ILE A 558 16.71 10.93 -4.33
N ASP A 559 17.55 11.08 -3.30
CA ASP A 559 18.29 12.32 -3.03
C ASP A 559 19.20 12.69 -4.22
N ARG A 560 19.87 11.70 -4.84
CA ARG A 560 20.60 11.91 -6.09
C ARG A 560 19.67 12.34 -7.21
N GLY A 561 18.53 11.67 -7.40
CA GLY A 561 17.53 12.05 -8.41
C GLY A 561 17.09 13.50 -8.25
N ILE A 562 16.71 13.91 -7.03
CA ILE A 562 16.34 15.30 -6.71
C ILE A 562 17.47 16.29 -7.06
N GLY A 563 18.72 15.94 -6.75
CA GLY A 563 19.87 16.81 -7.01
C GLY A 563 20.43 16.74 -8.44
N GLN A 564 20.12 15.69 -9.19
CA GLN A 564 20.62 15.43 -10.55
C GLN A 564 19.63 15.77 -11.65
N VAL A 565 18.33 15.95 -11.36
CA VAL A 565 17.39 16.51 -12.34
C VAL A 565 18.05 17.78 -12.86
N PRO A 566 18.57 17.77 -14.10
CA PRO A 566 19.44 18.84 -14.57
C PRO A 566 18.68 20.15 -14.51
N GLN A 567 19.38 21.25 -14.25
CA GLN A 567 18.84 22.60 -14.51
C GLN A 567 18.56 22.89 -16.00
N ASP A 568 18.58 21.84 -16.82
CA ASP A 568 18.69 21.85 -18.26
C ASP A 568 17.42 21.25 -18.87
N ALA A 569 16.25 21.72 -18.43
CA ALA A 569 15.00 21.55 -19.14
C ALA A 569 15.06 22.11 -20.60
N ALA A 570 16.13 22.83 -20.94
CA ALA A 570 16.45 23.38 -22.26
C ALA A 570 16.42 22.38 -23.44
N HIS A 571 16.74 21.09 -23.25
CA HIS A 571 16.73 20.12 -24.36
C HIS A 571 15.32 19.64 -24.74
N TRP A 572 14.42 19.50 -23.76
CA TRP A 572 13.00 19.18 -24.01
C TRP A 572 12.28 20.32 -24.73
N VAL A 573 12.64 21.57 -24.40
CA VAL A 573 12.14 22.76 -25.08
C VAL A 573 12.51 22.75 -26.56
N ALA A 574 13.69 22.24 -26.94
CA ALA A 574 14.13 22.22 -28.33
C ALA A 574 13.35 21.22 -29.19
N ASP A 575 13.09 20.02 -28.67
CA ASP A 575 12.35 18.96 -29.39
C ASP A 575 10.83 19.27 -29.50
N GLU A 576 10.21 19.91 -28.49
CA GLU A 576 8.82 20.36 -28.58
C GLU A 576 8.63 21.66 -29.37
N ALA A 577 9.61 22.58 -29.34
CA ALA A 577 9.59 23.77 -30.19
C ALA A 577 9.59 23.39 -31.68
N ALA A 578 10.26 22.29 -32.05
CA ALA A 578 10.19 21.71 -33.38
C ALA A 578 8.81 21.09 -33.71
N ALA A 579 8.03 20.70 -32.69
CA ALA A 579 6.70 20.10 -32.84
C ALA A 579 5.53 21.11 -32.86
N GLY A 580 5.79 22.42 -32.69
CA GLY A 580 4.80 23.48 -32.90
C GLY A 580 3.76 23.71 -31.80
N GLY A 581 3.98 23.18 -30.58
CA GLY A 581 3.06 23.36 -29.43
C GLY A 581 3.14 24.75 -28.79
N GLY A 582 2.05 25.53 -28.83
CA GLY A 582 1.99 26.90 -28.35
C GLY A 582 1.06 27.09 -27.15
N ALA A 583 1.52 26.78 -25.94
CA ALA A 583 0.96 27.34 -24.69
C ALA A 583 1.82 27.12 -23.44
N TRP A 584 2.67 26.07 -23.36
CA TRP A 584 3.48 25.74 -22.17
C TRP A 584 4.99 25.78 -22.38
N ARG A 585 5.44 26.68 -23.26
CA ARG A 585 6.84 27.12 -23.46
C ARG A 585 7.63 27.50 -22.17
N TRP A 586 7.04 27.39 -20.98
CA TRP A 586 7.54 27.93 -19.72
C TRP A 586 7.64 26.92 -18.55
N ILE A 587 7.16 25.68 -18.63
CA ILE A 587 7.29 24.73 -17.49
C ILE A 587 8.23 23.56 -17.83
N ALA A 588 8.20 23.09 -19.08
CA ALA A 588 9.16 22.10 -19.57
C ALA A 588 10.57 22.67 -19.80
N GLY A 589 10.82 23.92 -19.41
CA GLY A 589 12.06 24.67 -19.64
C GLY A 589 12.52 25.53 -18.47
N VAL A 590 11.85 25.45 -17.32
CA VAL A 590 12.11 26.36 -16.21
C VAL A 590 12.45 25.57 -14.96
N ASP A 591 13.75 25.53 -14.73
CA ASP A 591 14.44 25.09 -13.52
C ASP A 591 14.34 26.11 -12.37
N ASP A 592 13.40 27.05 -12.50
CA ASP A 592 13.01 27.97 -11.46
C ASP A 592 12.08 27.25 -10.49
N ASP A 593 12.54 27.17 -9.25
CA ASP A 593 11.75 26.77 -8.08
C ASP A 593 10.38 27.46 -8.05
N ALA A 594 10.28 28.72 -8.53
CA ALA A 594 9.02 29.43 -8.63
C ALA A 594 8.05 28.83 -9.66
N ALA A 595 8.53 28.35 -10.81
CA ALA A 595 7.69 27.73 -11.82
C ALA A 595 7.21 26.33 -11.38
N ILE A 596 8.09 25.55 -10.75
CA ILE A 596 7.71 24.26 -10.15
C ILE A 596 6.69 24.48 -9.04
N ARG A 597 6.92 25.50 -8.19
CA ARG A 597 5.96 25.87 -7.15
C ARG A 597 4.63 26.33 -7.74
N ALA A 598 4.62 27.15 -8.78
CA ALA A 598 3.39 27.59 -9.44
C ALA A 598 2.64 26.43 -10.11
N TRP A 599 3.35 25.51 -10.76
CA TRP A 599 2.78 24.27 -11.29
C TRP A 599 2.16 23.43 -10.17
N SER A 600 2.90 23.23 -9.09
CA SER A 600 2.44 22.49 -7.92
C SER A 600 1.22 23.19 -7.32
N GLU A 601 1.27 24.50 -7.13
CA GLU A 601 0.13 25.30 -6.67
C GLU A 601 -1.07 25.11 -7.59
N ALA A 602 -0.95 25.18 -8.92
CA ALA A 602 -2.09 24.99 -9.83
C ALA A 602 -2.66 23.55 -9.82
N MET A 603 -1.79 22.54 -9.69
CA MET A 603 -2.19 21.14 -9.72
C MET A 603 -2.76 20.67 -8.38
N PHE A 604 -2.17 21.13 -7.29
CA PHE A 604 -2.54 20.81 -5.92
C PHE A 604 -3.50 21.83 -5.29
N GLY A 605 -3.71 22.99 -5.92
CA GLY A 605 -4.36 24.16 -5.33
C GLY A 605 -5.15 25.01 -6.34
N GLY A 606 -6.46 25.00 -6.16
CA GLY A 606 -7.02 26.17 -5.50
C GLY A 606 -7.30 25.76 -4.05
N PRO A 607 -7.40 26.68 -3.07
CA PRO A 607 -8.31 26.43 -1.95
C PRO A 607 -9.61 25.95 -2.60
N GLY A 608 -10.06 24.76 -2.21
CA GLY A 608 -10.98 23.96 -3.03
C GLY A 608 -11.98 24.82 -3.77
N VAL A 609 -12.12 24.58 -5.09
CA VAL A 609 -13.25 25.04 -5.93
C VAL A 609 -14.39 25.31 -4.99
N GLU A 610 -14.83 26.58 -4.95
CA GLU A 610 -15.91 27.08 -4.09
C GLU A 610 -16.82 25.94 -3.69
N GLU A 611 -16.93 25.78 -2.37
CA GLU A 611 -18.02 25.11 -1.68
C GLU A 611 -18.94 24.38 -2.65
N SER A 612 -18.89 23.04 -2.64
CA SER A 612 -19.94 22.24 -3.28
C SER A 612 -21.28 22.99 -3.06
N PRO A 613 -22.07 23.29 -4.11
CA PRO A 613 -23.28 24.12 -3.98
C PRO A 613 -24.31 23.52 -3.00
N PHE A 614 -24.04 22.34 -2.47
CA PHE A 614 -24.65 21.79 -1.28
C PHE A 614 -24.07 22.41 0.01
N SER A 615 -23.93 23.74 0.07
CA SER A 615 -23.54 24.43 1.30
C SER A 615 -24.61 24.20 2.37
N ASP A 616 -24.15 23.64 3.47
CA ASP A 616 -24.49 23.76 4.90
C ASP A 616 -25.73 24.54 5.37
N ARG A 617 -26.36 25.41 4.59
CA ARG A 617 -27.44 26.28 5.05
C ARG A 617 -28.61 25.51 5.69
N ALA A 618 -29.02 24.37 5.13
CA ALA A 618 -30.09 23.55 5.72
C ALA A 618 -29.68 22.75 6.98
N LEU A 619 -28.38 22.47 7.14
CA LEU A 619 -27.88 21.74 8.31
C LEU A 619 -27.55 22.70 9.45
N ASP A 620 -26.97 23.86 9.13
CA ASP A 620 -26.73 24.97 10.05
C ASP A 620 -28.05 25.61 10.49
N GLU A 621 -29.04 25.84 9.62
CA GLU A 621 -30.37 26.35 10.05
C GLU A 621 -31.06 25.37 11.02
N TRP A 622 -30.82 24.06 10.90
CA TRP A 622 -31.36 23.07 11.82
C TRP A 622 -30.58 22.97 13.15
N LEU A 623 -29.25 23.04 13.11
CA LEU A 623 -28.40 23.03 14.31
C LEU A 623 -28.49 24.34 15.10
N THR A 624 -28.63 25.48 14.41
CA THR A 624 -28.70 26.83 15.01
C THR A 624 -30.07 27.12 15.63
N HIS A 625 -31.13 26.47 15.16
CA HIS A 625 -32.50 26.69 15.66
C HIS A 625 -33.07 25.56 16.53
N GLY A 626 -32.21 24.67 17.04
CA GLY A 626 -32.56 23.81 18.18
C GLY A 626 -33.90 23.07 18.04
N GLY A 627 -34.17 22.45 16.89
CA GLY A 627 -35.27 21.48 16.78
C GLY A 627 -36.69 22.00 17.06
N ASP A 628 -37.01 23.27 16.76
CA ASP A 628 -38.40 23.76 16.80
C ASP A 628 -38.98 23.97 15.40
N LEU A 629 -40.09 23.28 15.12
CA LEU A 629 -40.58 22.91 13.78
C LEU A 629 -41.63 23.90 13.20
N TRP A 630 -41.48 25.21 13.43
CA TRP A 630 -42.52 26.19 13.05
C TRP A 630 -42.06 27.46 12.29
N GLY A 631 -40.89 27.46 11.66
CA GLY A 631 -40.40 28.62 10.88
C GLY A 631 -40.36 28.48 9.36
N ALA A 632 -40.40 27.27 8.79
CA ALA A 632 -39.95 27.02 7.41
C ALA A 632 -41.06 27.08 6.33
N ALA A 633 -42.16 27.81 6.54
CA ALA A 633 -43.23 27.96 5.54
C ALA A 633 -43.18 29.27 4.72
N GLY A 634 -42.21 30.16 4.97
CA GLY A 634 -42.20 31.51 4.40
C GLY A 634 -41.36 31.76 3.15
N MET A 635 -40.44 30.88 2.74
CA MET A 635 -39.39 31.22 1.75
C MET A 635 -39.33 30.28 0.52
N LEU A 636 -40.48 29.83 0.03
CA LEU A 636 -40.61 29.20 -1.31
C LEU A 636 -41.37 30.08 -2.31
N ARG A 637 -41.46 31.38 -2.04
CA ARG A 637 -41.83 32.41 -3.00
C ARG A 637 -40.79 33.52 -2.90
N ASP A 638 -39.67 33.33 -3.59
CA ASP A 638 -38.91 34.34 -4.32
C ASP A 638 -37.71 33.68 -5.02
#